data_AF-A0A926GMS5-F1
#
_entry.id   AF-A0A926GMS5-F1
#
_cell.length_a   1.000
_cell.length_b   1.000
_cell.length_c   1.000
_cell.angle_alpha   90.00
_cell.angle_beta   90.00
_cell.angle_gamma   90.00
#
_symmetry.space_group_name_H-M   'P 1'
#
loop_
_entity.id
_entity.type
_entity.pdbx_description
1 polymer ?
#
loop_
_entity_poly.entity_id
_entity_poly.type
_entity_poly.pdbx_seq_one_letter_code
_entity_poly.pdbx_strand_id
1 'polypeptide(L)'
;MSVQNVLFIALDDCASPDILGQFGVPLVVPGFDMLAERGTTFRKAYCEIAVCKPARWAVMSGYSSFQTGIFDLGEEEWRTLSPQQLWPYRLKQAGFYNSTRGKIFHGYGPIPRQHHDVLYSHPPFVVSFGPPTSWPRNDYGGGMGPFGYIDADEQYYDYKSVMNAIEFMRGHDPQKPFYCEVGLHHPHTGWDTPDWCKRAYNVDDIIAPADWQGGFDIAEFGRNMMLSLSEEGRPGAEFADFWRKTLRNMLSATTHAAAEVARLLEYLWSSPHADTTMVVLYSDHGYHAGDRYSWHKFTMYEEAARAPLYVYVPGQTPKVVDAPVSHMDIGQTILDYAGLPQMEHCPGISLRPYIEGGAIPDRWVPTFWYGSASVTDGNTRIIRYQDGTSELYDVATNDHLTTPLPLNDARFAPALDGLLEECARRGYLLVEQGMAATPGAPWVGLLGGEDDDLPPGANYASIAPRTRYAEAPGYRRQIISVVGNNEEILLGPDADWVHVFTGRNVTGVSLVARGQQDRRIWLNGNADYPVARIELEGGNNYIVSGNGAALHLTAGSGNDTVVQGSVLQDIIHLGAGDDVVMNAHRGHDIIHGGAGNDWINGERNNDTLYGGPGDDTLLGGAHEDELHADAGSDILYGGAGADRFVIYRTECLQQIMDLEEIDTIDLSRWAPLQPVTVRQLGADVEITAGLERIICRSTTAAIAKACIRGATIA
;
A
#
# COMPACT_ATOMS: atom_id res chain seq x y z
N MET A 1 1.54 42.19 -5.74
CA MET A 1 1.25 41.98 -7.17
C MET A 1 0.33 40.77 -7.30
N SER A 2 -0.54 40.69 -8.30
CA SER A 2 -1.43 39.52 -8.44
C SER A 2 -0.60 38.33 -8.92
N VAL A 3 -0.66 37.21 -8.19
CA VAL A 3 -0.17 35.91 -8.67
C VAL A 3 -0.88 35.61 -10.00
N GLN A 4 -0.10 35.38 -11.05
CA GLN A 4 -0.64 34.99 -12.37
C GLN A 4 -0.36 33.53 -12.68
N ASN A 5 0.73 33.00 -12.13
CA ASN A 5 1.20 31.65 -12.40
C ASN A 5 1.40 30.89 -11.09
N VAL A 6 1.30 29.56 -11.16
CA VAL A 6 1.55 28.68 -10.02
C VAL A 6 2.51 27.57 -10.47
N LEU A 7 3.63 27.45 -9.78
CA LEU A 7 4.53 26.29 -9.83
C LEU A 7 4.30 25.44 -8.59
N PHE A 8 3.82 24.22 -8.79
CA PHE A 8 3.49 23.28 -7.73
C PHE A 8 4.47 22.10 -7.77
N ILE A 9 5.26 21.94 -6.72
CA ILE A 9 6.33 20.94 -6.62
C ILE A 9 5.94 19.93 -5.54
N ALA A 10 5.85 18.66 -5.92
CA ALA A 10 5.52 17.56 -5.02
C ALA A 10 6.74 16.65 -4.87
N LEU A 11 7.15 16.40 -3.63
CA LEU A 11 8.15 15.38 -3.28
C LEU A 11 7.44 14.10 -2.84
N ASP A 12 8.17 12.99 -2.84
CA ASP A 12 7.67 11.67 -2.49
C ASP A 12 8.50 11.14 -1.32
N ASP A 13 7.87 10.87 -0.18
CA ASP A 13 8.51 10.36 1.05
C ASP A 13 9.61 11.30 1.62
N CYS A 14 9.50 12.62 1.43
CA CYS A 14 10.48 13.56 1.98
C CYS A 14 10.16 13.95 3.43
N ALA A 15 10.98 13.49 4.36
CA ALA A 15 10.98 13.98 5.74
C ALA A 15 11.33 15.47 5.83
N SER A 16 10.83 16.15 6.85
CA SER A 16 11.10 17.58 7.04
C SER A 16 12.58 17.87 7.30
N PRO A 17 13.13 18.99 6.79
CA PRO A 17 14.55 19.31 6.94
C PRO A 17 15.04 19.40 8.38
N ASP A 18 14.18 19.80 9.32
CA ASP A 18 14.52 19.85 10.73
C ASP A 18 14.62 18.45 11.37
N ILE A 19 13.84 17.46 10.89
CA ILE A 19 14.02 16.05 11.25
C ILE A 19 15.31 15.51 10.65
N LEU A 20 15.68 15.90 9.44
CA LEU A 20 16.92 15.41 8.80
C LEU A 20 18.18 16.14 9.30
N GLY A 21 18.04 17.34 9.85
CA GLY A 21 19.15 18.16 10.35
C GLY A 21 19.69 17.76 11.71
N GLN A 22 19.09 16.77 12.38
CA GLN A 22 19.44 16.39 13.76
C GLN A 22 20.67 15.47 13.88
N PHE A 23 21.21 14.96 12.77
CA PHE A 23 22.13 13.82 12.77
C PHE A 23 23.63 14.19 12.81
N GLY A 24 23.97 15.36 13.36
CA GLY A 24 25.36 15.81 13.51
C GLY A 24 26.06 16.28 12.23
N VAL A 25 25.46 16.08 11.06
CA VAL A 25 25.95 16.56 9.75
C VAL A 25 25.04 17.64 9.17
N PRO A 26 25.59 18.70 8.54
CA PRO A 26 24.77 19.70 7.86
C PRO A 26 23.98 19.08 6.70
N LEU A 27 22.67 19.29 6.69
CA LEU A 27 21.81 18.89 5.59
C LEU A 27 22.06 19.79 4.37
N VAL A 28 22.34 19.20 3.20
CA VAL A 28 22.58 19.93 1.95
C VAL A 28 21.29 19.94 1.12
N VAL A 29 20.54 21.05 1.17
CA VAL A 29 19.22 21.17 0.53
C VAL A 29 19.03 22.52 -0.20
N PRO A 30 19.84 22.78 -1.25
CA PRO A 30 19.95 24.12 -1.85
C PRO A 30 18.60 24.70 -2.34
N GLY A 31 17.73 23.90 -2.95
CA GLY A 31 16.42 24.37 -3.40
C GLY A 31 15.47 24.71 -2.27
N PHE A 32 15.61 24.06 -1.11
CA PHE A 32 14.79 24.35 0.07
C PHE A 32 15.29 25.62 0.76
N ASP A 33 16.63 25.79 0.85
CA ASP A 33 17.26 27.01 1.36
C ASP A 33 16.84 28.23 0.53
N MET A 34 16.87 28.09 -0.81
CA MET A 34 16.40 29.12 -1.74
C MET A 34 14.95 29.55 -1.47
N LEU A 35 14.06 28.61 -1.14
CA LEU A 35 12.66 28.91 -0.80
C LEU A 35 12.54 29.53 0.60
N ALA A 36 13.29 29.03 1.57
CA ALA A 36 13.31 29.57 2.93
C ALA A 36 13.78 31.04 2.97
N GLU A 37 14.81 31.38 2.19
CA GLU A 37 15.37 32.72 2.07
C GLU A 37 14.43 33.73 1.41
N ARG A 38 13.43 33.27 0.65
CA ARG A 38 12.51 34.13 -0.13
C ARG A 38 11.07 34.01 0.31
N GLY A 39 10.72 33.05 1.15
CA GLY A 39 9.34 32.80 1.44
C GLY A 39 8.97 32.26 2.80
N THR A 40 7.79 31.66 2.86
CA THR A 40 7.20 31.19 4.10
C THR A 40 7.54 29.71 4.25
N THR A 41 8.30 29.40 5.30
CA THR A 41 8.58 28.02 5.73
C THR A 41 7.56 27.62 6.78
N PHE A 42 6.77 26.58 6.52
CA PHE A 42 5.85 26.00 7.49
C PHE A 42 6.51 24.78 8.14
N ARG A 43 7.06 24.93 9.34
CA ARG A 43 7.83 23.84 10.00
C ARG A 43 6.97 22.71 10.54
N LYS A 44 5.67 22.96 10.73
CA LYS A 44 4.69 22.02 11.26
C LYS A 44 3.53 21.82 10.28
N ALA A 45 3.86 21.36 9.08
CA ALA A 45 2.87 20.98 8.07
C ALA A 45 2.63 19.47 8.11
N TYR A 46 1.38 19.06 8.23
CA TYR A 46 1.00 17.67 8.45
C TYR A 46 0.19 17.10 7.29
N CYS A 47 0.53 15.89 6.88
CA CYS A 47 -0.27 15.11 5.95
C CYS A 47 -1.54 14.60 6.65
N GLU A 48 -2.59 14.43 5.86
CA GLU A 48 -3.84 13.82 6.33
C GLU A 48 -3.61 12.33 6.67
N ILE A 49 -2.77 11.63 5.91
CA ILE A 49 -2.45 10.22 6.08
C ILE A 49 -1.06 9.97 5.51
N ALA A 50 -0.21 9.24 6.23
CA ALA A 50 1.16 8.99 5.80
C ALA A 50 1.25 7.79 4.83
N VAL A 51 0.54 7.90 3.70
CA VAL A 51 0.57 6.97 2.56
C VAL A 51 0.39 7.75 1.25
N CYS A 52 1.27 7.53 0.26
CA CYS A 52 1.36 8.39 -0.93
C CYS A 52 0.02 8.65 -1.64
N LYS A 53 -0.70 7.58 -2.03
CA LYS A 53 -1.95 7.70 -2.79
C LYS A 53 -2.99 8.54 -2.04
N PRO A 54 -3.45 8.13 -0.85
CA PRO A 54 -4.50 8.87 -0.16
C PRO A 54 -4.05 10.28 0.27
N ALA A 55 -2.78 10.48 0.63
CA ALA A 55 -2.25 11.82 0.95
C ALA A 55 -2.36 12.78 -0.24
N ARG A 56 -1.91 12.34 -1.42
CA ARG A 56 -1.95 13.14 -2.66
C ARG A 56 -3.38 13.41 -3.08
N TRP A 57 -4.26 12.42 -3.03
CA TRP A 57 -5.67 12.59 -3.37
C TRP A 57 -6.39 13.55 -2.42
N ALA A 58 -6.07 13.52 -1.12
CA ALA A 58 -6.63 14.48 -0.16
C ALA A 58 -6.21 15.93 -0.50
N VAL A 59 -4.93 16.15 -0.84
CA VAL A 59 -4.44 17.47 -1.27
C VAL A 59 -5.12 17.93 -2.56
N MET A 60 -5.23 17.06 -3.56
CA MET A 60 -5.72 17.42 -4.89
C MET A 60 -7.24 17.63 -4.95
N SER A 61 -7.99 16.96 -4.07
CA SER A 61 -9.45 16.98 -4.06
C SER A 61 -10.06 17.81 -2.94
N GLY A 62 -9.33 18.03 -1.84
CA GLY A 62 -9.87 18.61 -0.61
C GLY A 62 -10.84 17.68 0.14
N TYR A 63 -11.03 16.43 -0.29
CA TYR A 63 -11.78 15.42 0.46
C TYR A 63 -10.82 14.58 1.30
N SER A 64 -11.23 14.24 2.52
CA SER A 64 -10.48 13.28 3.34
C SER A 64 -10.52 11.87 2.75
N SER A 65 -9.60 11.00 3.19
CA SER A 65 -9.64 9.57 2.87
C SER A 65 -10.96 8.92 3.27
N PHE A 66 -11.58 9.35 4.38
CA PHE A 66 -12.88 8.85 4.82
C PHE A 66 -14.04 9.30 3.93
N GLN A 67 -13.96 10.47 3.32
CA GLN A 67 -14.98 10.91 2.37
C GLN A 67 -14.87 10.20 1.02
N THR A 68 -13.65 9.76 0.65
CA THR A 68 -13.36 9.16 -0.67
C THR A 68 -13.26 7.63 -0.64
N GLY A 69 -13.03 7.02 0.51
CA GLY A 69 -12.67 5.60 0.58
C GLY A 69 -11.28 5.29 0.01
N ILE A 70 -10.46 6.28 -0.33
CA ILE A 70 -9.09 6.07 -0.81
C ILE A 70 -8.19 5.99 0.42
N PHE A 71 -7.78 4.79 0.83
CA PHE A 71 -6.98 4.55 2.05
C PHE A 71 -5.63 3.88 1.81
N ASP A 72 -5.51 3.13 0.71
CA ASP A 72 -4.31 2.37 0.38
C ASP A 72 -3.94 2.55 -1.10
N LEU A 73 -2.96 1.77 -1.56
CA LEU A 73 -2.45 1.85 -2.92
C LEU A 73 -3.27 1.04 -3.94
N GLY A 74 -4.14 0.14 -3.49
CA GLY A 74 -4.92 -0.79 -4.32
C GLY A 74 -6.23 -0.21 -4.87
N GLU A 75 -6.66 0.94 -4.35
CA GLU A 75 -7.95 1.54 -4.74
C GLU A 75 -8.02 2.02 -6.20
N GLU A 76 -9.17 1.81 -6.84
CA GLU A 76 -9.51 2.41 -8.14
C GLU A 76 -10.09 3.82 -7.94
N GLU A 77 -9.23 4.76 -7.58
CA GLU A 77 -9.54 6.18 -7.29
C GLU A 77 -10.54 6.88 -8.24
N TRP A 78 -10.47 6.61 -9.55
CA TRP A 78 -11.31 7.25 -10.57
C TRP A 78 -12.75 6.73 -10.58
N ARG A 79 -13.06 5.67 -9.83
CA ARG A 79 -14.45 5.26 -9.54
C ARG A 79 -15.09 6.14 -8.48
N THR A 80 -14.28 6.70 -7.59
CA THR A 80 -14.75 7.54 -6.48
C THR A 80 -14.83 9.00 -6.89
N LEU A 81 -13.76 9.54 -7.49
CA LEU A 81 -13.63 10.95 -7.78
C LEU A 81 -13.57 11.21 -9.28
N SER A 82 -14.36 12.20 -9.72
CA SER A 82 -14.25 12.76 -11.05
C SER A 82 -13.16 13.84 -11.10
N PRO A 83 -12.44 14.01 -12.22
CA PRO A 83 -11.43 15.06 -12.36
C PRO A 83 -11.99 16.48 -12.14
N GLN A 84 -13.28 16.72 -12.36
CA GLN A 84 -13.94 18.01 -12.14
C GLN A 84 -14.00 18.41 -10.65
N GLN A 85 -13.87 17.45 -9.73
CA GLN A 85 -13.87 17.70 -8.30
C GLN A 85 -12.50 18.16 -7.77
N LEU A 86 -11.44 18.05 -8.57
CA LEU A 86 -10.09 18.42 -8.16
C LEU A 86 -9.86 19.93 -8.36
N TRP A 87 -9.16 20.59 -7.44
CA TRP A 87 -8.92 22.04 -7.56
C TRP A 87 -8.11 22.46 -8.82
N PRO A 88 -7.22 21.64 -9.43
CA PRO A 88 -6.61 22.01 -10.71
C PRO A 88 -7.63 22.24 -11.82
N TYR A 89 -8.77 21.53 -11.80
CA TYR A 89 -9.84 21.77 -12.77
C TYR A 89 -10.37 23.21 -12.69
N ARG A 90 -10.49 23.78 -11.48
CA ARG A 90 -10.95 25.17 -11.29
C ARG A 90 -9.98 26.17 -11.92
N LEU A 91 -8.67 25.95 -11.78
CA LEU A 91 -7.66 26.77 -12.45
C LEU A 91 -7.80 26.71 -13.98
N LYS A 92 -7.98 25.50 -14.55
CA LYS A 92 -8.18 25.36 -15.99
C LYS A 92 -9.44 26.07 -16.47
N GLN A 93 -10.54 25.97 -15.73
CA GLN A 93 -11.78 26.69 -16.04
C GLN A 93 -11.62 28.21 -15.96
N ALA A 94 -10.75 28.69 -15.09
CA ALA A 94 -10.37 30.10 -14.99
C ALA A 94 -9.40 30.57 -16.08
N GLY A 95 -9.02 29.70 -17.02
CA GLY A 95 -8.17 30.04 -18.17
C GLY A 95 -6.68 29.79 -17.95
N PHE A 96 -6.27 29.14 -16.85
CA PHE A 96 -4.89 28.71 -16.68
C PHE A 96 -4.52 27.64 -17.70
N TYR A 97 -3.32 27.74 -18.26
CA TYR A 97 -2.73 26.64 -19.01
C TYR A 97 -2.12 25.63 -18.03
N ASN A 98 -2.88 24.58 -17.74
CA ASN A 98 -2.46 23.54 -16.80
C ASN A 98 -1.51 22.53 -17.47
N SER A 99 -0.39 22.23 -16.81
CA SER A 99 0.61 21.25 -17.23
C SER A 99 1.07 20.41 -16.04
N THR A 100 1.32 19.12 -16.28
CA THR A 100 1.79 18.18 -15.27
C THR A 100 2.95 17.32 -15.79
N ARG A 101 3.88 16.99 -14.89
CA ARG A 101 4.87 15.94 -15.08
C ARG A 101 5.30 15.36 -13.74
N GLY A 102 5.80 14.13 -13.80
CA GLY A 102 6.31 13.47 -12.62
C GLY A 102 5.22 12.82 -11.76
N LYS A 103 5.57 12.46 -10.52
CA LYS A 103 4.65 11.85 -9.55
C LYS A 103 3.80 12.92 -8.84
N ILE A 104 2.66 13.30 -9.42
CA ILE A 104 1.68 14.17 -8.79
C ILE A 104 0.62 13.35 -8.07
N PHE A 105 -0.09 12.52 -8.84
CA PHE A 105 -0.89 11.42 -8.31
C PHE A 105 0.02 10.21 -8.03
N HIS A 106 -0.53 9.19 -7.35
CA HIS A 106 0.22 7.96 -7.16
C HIS A 106 0.47 7.25 -8.50
N GLY A 107 1.65 6.64 -8.63
CA GLY A 107 2.18 6.11 -9.89
C GLY A 107 3.11 7.09 -10.60
N TYR A 108 4.05 6.56 -11.38
CA TYR A 108 5.10 7.35 -12.04
C TYR A 108 4.84 7.61 -13.53
N GLY A 109 3.70 7.14 -14.04
CA GLY A 109 3.21 7.39 -15.40
C GLY A 109 2.09 8.44 -15.44
N PRO A 110 1.72 8.91 -16.63
CA PRO A 110 0.60 9.83 -16.78
C PRO A 110 -0.73 9.15 -16.39
N ILE A 111 -1.65 9.94 -15.82
CA ILE A 111 -3.01 9.48 -15.55
C ILE A 111 -3.75 9.14 -16.86
N PRO A 112 -4.84 8.34 -16.80
CA PRO A 112 -5.59 7.97 -18.01
C PRO A 112 -6.03 9.20 -18.82
N ARG A 113 -5.90 9.11 -20.15
CA ARG A 113 -6.06 10.24 -21.07
C ARG A 113 -7.38 10.99 -20.89
N GLN A 114 -8.47 10.26 -20.67
CA GLN A 114 -9.80 10.82 -20.44
C GLN A 114 -9.89 11.75 -19.21
N HIS A 115 -9.09 11.50 -18.17
CA HIS A 115 -9.01 12.35 -16.98
C HIS A 115 -7.98 13.47 -17.17
N HIS A 116 -6.87 13.14 -17.83
CA HIS A 116 -5.82 14.11 -18.20
C HIS A 116 -6.37 15.28 -19.00
N ASP A 117 -7.15 15.01 -20.06
CA ASP A 117 -7.69 16.05 -20.93
C ASP A 117 -8.73 16.93 -20.23
N VAL A 118 -9.28 16.51 -19.08
CA VAL A 118 -10.13 17.34 -18.22
C VAL A 118 -9.27 18.28 -17.38
N LEU A 119 -8.18 17.81 -16.77
CA LEU A 119 -7.36 18.58 -15.82
C LEU A 119 -6.29 19.45 -16.46
N TYR A 120 -5.73 19.01 -17.59
CA TYR A 120 -4.52 19.58 -18.17
C TYR A 120 -4.74 20.03 -19.61
N SER A 121 -4.07 21.11 -19.99
CA SER A 121 -4.06 21.66 -21.34
C SER A 121 -2.85 21.16 -22.14
N HIS A 122 -1.75 20.86 -21.44
CA HIS A 122 -0.56 20.25 -22.00
C HIS A 122 -0.73 18.74 -22.22
N PRO A 123 -0.21 18.14 -23.30
CA PRO A 123 -0.26 16.69 -23.50
C PRO A 123 0.40 15.89 -22.36
N PRO A 124 -0.01 14.62 -22.14
CA PRO A 124 0.65 13.74 -21.18
C PRO A 124 2.13 13.55 -21.49
N PHE A 125 2.95 13.50 -20.45
CA PHE A 125 4.39 13.28 -20.54
C PHE A 125 4.78 12.01 -19.79
N VAL A 126 5.65 11.20 -20.38
CA VAL A 126 6.17 9.96 -19.78
C VAL A 126 7.62 10.19 -19.39
N VAL A 127 7.95 9.90 -18.13
CA VAL A 127 9.30 10.00 -17.59
C VAL A 127 9.85 8.60 -17.37
N SER A 128 11.04 8.33 -17.91
CA SER A 128 11.72 7.06 -17.67
C SER A 128 12.59 7.12 -16.42
N PHE A 129 12.64 6.01 -15.69
CA PHE A 129 13.63 5.79 -14.63
C PHE A 129 15.01 5.51 -15.22
N GLY A 130 16.02 5.79 -14.41
CA GLY A 130 17.43 5.53 -14.67
C GLY A 130 18.24 5.99 -13.46
N PRO A 131 19.56 5.83 -13.48
CA PRO A 131 20.38 5.16 -14.51
C PRO A 131 20.23 3.63 -14.51
N PRO A 132 20.60 2.92 -15.60
CA PRO A 132 20.59 1.47 -15.63
C PRO A 132 21.64 0.87 -14.68
N THR A 133 21.41 -0.35 -14.20
CA THR A 133 22.31 -1.05 -13.27
C THR A 133 23.71 -1.36 -13.84
N SER A 134 23.94 -1.17 -15.13
CA SER A 134 25.26 -1.27 -15.76
C SER A 134 26.06 0.03 -15.74
N TRP A 135 25.44 1.15 -15.36
CA TRP A 135 26.09 2.46 -15.37
C TRP A 135 27.20 2.53 -14.29
N PRO A 136 28.35 3.19 -14.56
CA PRO A 136 29.42 3.34 -13.58
C PRO A 136 28.93 3.92 -12.25
N ARG A 137 29.30 3.27 -11.14
CA ARG A 137 28.87 3.66 -9.79
C ARG A 137 29.88 3.25 -8.74
N ASN A 138 29.87 3.96 -7.61
CA ASN A 138 30.51 3.54 -6.38
C ASN A 138 29.49 2.87 -5.45
N ASP A 139 29.95 1.90 -4.67
CA ASP A 139 29.18 1.26 -3.61
C ASP A 139 29.56 1.87 -2.27
N TYR A 140 28.57 2.44 -1.59
CA TYR A 140 28.75 3.07 -0.30
C TYR A 140 28.15 2.24 0.87
N GLY A 141 27.56 1.07 0.58
CA GLY A 141 26.88 0.21 1.55
C GLY A 141 25.62 0.80 2.18
N GLY A 142 25.10 0.12 3.21
CA GLY A 142 23.81 0.43 3.84
C GLY A 142 22.62 -0.15 3.07
N GLY A 143 21.42 0.08 3.59
CA GLY A 143 20.16 -0.37 3.00
C GLY A 143 19.59 0.60 1.96
N MET A 144 18.58 0.11 1.22
CA MET A 144 17.65 0.88 0.39
C MET A 144 18.26 1.90 -0.59
N GLY A 145 19.46 1.65 -1.12
CA GLY A 145 20.09 2.49 -2.17
C GLY A 145 21.57 2.77 -1.91
N PRO A 146 22.43 1.73 -1.92
CA PRO A 146 23.84 1.86 -1.57
C PRO A 146 24.69 2.55 -2.65
N PHE A 147 24.15 2.77 -3.86
CA PHE A 147 24.97 3.18 -5.00
C PHE A 147 24.98 4.69 -5.25
N GLY A 148 26.17 5.21 -5.58
CA GLY A 148 26.37 6.55 -6.12
C GLY A 148 26.80 6.47 -7.59
N TYR A 149 25.94 6.87 -8.52
CA TYR A 149 26.20 6.77 -9.95
C TYR A 149 27.03 7.96 -10.46
N ILE A 150 28.09 7.66 -11.21
CA ILE A 150 29.07 8.64 -11.67
C ILE A 150 28.55 9.31 -12.96
N ASP A 151 28.57 10.64 -12.99
CA ASP A 151 28.18 11.48 -14.13
C ASP A 151 26.82 11.06 -14.74
N ALA A 152 25.83 10.85 -13.88
CA ALA A 152 24.55 10.22 -14.23
C ALA A 152 23.31 11.11 -14.00
N ASP A 153 23.48 12.36 -13.56
CA ASP A 153 22.38 13.26 -13.16
C ASP A 153 21.25 13.29 -14.19
N GLU A 154 21.57 13.38 -15.49
CA GLU A 154 20.58 13.46 -16.57
C GLU A 154 19.73 12.19 -16.77
N GLN A 155 20.17 11.07 -16.19
CA GLN A 155 19.48 9.78 -16.29
C GLN A 155 18.34 9.66 -15.28
N TYR A 156 18.34 10.46 -14.23
CA TYR A 156 17.37 10.36 -13.14
C TYR A 156 15.98 10.87 -13.53
N TYR A 157 14.97 10.26 -12.92
CA TYR A 157 13.57 10.65 -13.06
C TYR A 157 13.35 12.12 -12.70
N ASP A 158 13.98 12.58 -11.62
CA ASP A 158 13.82 13.93 -11.07
C ASP A 158 14.35 15.00 -12.04
N TYR A 159 15.57 14.80 -12.55
CA TYR A 159 16.17 15.68 -13.56
C TYR A 159 15.27 15.80 -14.79
N LYS A 160 14.81 14.67 -15.34
CA LYS A 160 13.95 14.67 -16.54
C LYS A 160 12.62 15.39 -16.29
N SER A 161 12.04 15.23 -15.10
CA SER A 161 10.82 15.92 -14.68
C SER A 161 11.05 17.44 -14.59
N VAL A 162 12.16 17.87 -13.98
CA VAL A 162 12.53 19.29 -13.87
C VAL A 162 12.86 19.91 -15.22
N MET A 163 13.65 19.24 -16.05
CA MET A 163 14.01 19.76 -17.37
C MET A 163 12.81 19.92 -18.28
N ASN A 164 11.87 18.98 -18.26
CA ASN A 164 10.61 19.13 -18.99
C ASN A 164 9.79 20.33 -18.48
N ALA A 165 9.84 20.62 -17.17
CA ALA A 165 9.17 21.79 -16.61
C ALA A 165 9.82 23.12 -17.05
N ILE A 166 11.14 23.15 -17.09
CA ILE A 166 11.91 24.28 -17.61
C ILE A 166 11.59 24.52 -19.10
N GLU A 167 11.54 23.46 -19.91
CA GLU A 167 11.18 23.54 -21.33
C GLU A 167 9.77 24.10 -21.54
N PHE A 168 8.79 23.63 -20.76
CA PHE A 168 7.44 24.17 -20.77
C PHE A 168 7.45 25.69 -20.48
N MET A 169 8.06 26.12 -19.38
CA MET A 169 8.08 27.54 -19.01
C MET A 169 8.85 28.40 -20.01
N ARG A 170 9.86 27.84 -20.68
CA ARG A 170 10.61 28.52 -21.76
C ARG A 170 9.77 28.77 -23.00
N GLY A 171 8.90 27.82 -23.35
CA GLY A 171 8.01 27.94 -24.51
C GLY A 171 6.70 28.67 -24.23
N HIS A 172 6.35 28.90 -22.96
CA HIS A 172 5.06 29.46 -22.57
C HIS A 172 5.02 30.99 -22.67
N ASP A 173 3.89 31.50 -23.18
CA ASP A 173 3.63 32.94 -23.33
C ASP A 173 3.53 33.63 -21.95
N PRO A 174 4.44 34.57 -21.61
CA PRO A 174 4.43 35.26 -20.31
C PRO A 174 3.16 36.07 -20.02
N GLN A 175 2.31 36.33 -21.02
CA GLN A 175 1.05 37.05 -20.83
C GLN A 175 -0.11 36.12 -20.46
N LYS A 176 0.06 34.80 -20.55
CA LYS A 176 -0.99 33.82 -20.26
C LYS A 176 -0.73 33.11 -18.94
N PRO A 177 -1.72 33.02 -18.04
CA PRO A 177 -1.53 32.33 -16.77
C PRO A 177 -1.26 30.84 -16.99
N PHE A 178 -0.40 30.25 -16.18
CA PHE A 178 -0.15 28.80 -16.17
C PHE A 178 -0.20 28.20 -14.77
N TYR A 179 -0.51 26.91 -14.73
CA TYR A 179 -0.36 26.06 -13.55
C TYR A 179 0.52 24.87 -13.92
N CYS A 180 1.61 24.70 -13.19
CA CYS A 180 2.76 23.89 -13.56
C CYS A 180 3.05 22.89 -12.44
N GLU A 181 2.72 21.61 -12.59
CA GLU A 181 3.00 20.60 -11.56
C GLU A 181 4.31 19.86 -11.83
N VAL A 182 5.16 19.67 -10.84
CA VAL A 182 6.42 18.91 -10.93
C VAL A 182 6.50 17.92 -9.79
N GLY A 183 6.31 16.63 -10.07
CA GLY A 183 6.43 15.57 -9.09
C GLY A 183 7.79 14.88 -9.14
N LEU A 184 8.51 14.86 -8.04
CA LEU A 184 9.81 14.17 -7.93
C LEU A 184 9.63 12.79 -7.28
N HIS A 185 10.50 11.85 -7.66
CA HIS A 185 10.61 10.52 -7.08
C HIS A 185 11.46 10.53 -5.82
N HIS A 186 12.65 11.15 -5.83
CA HIS A 186 13.43 11.21 -4.59
C HIS A 186 12.77 12.17 -3.57
N PRO A 187 12.86 11.85 -2.27
CA PRO A 187 13.62 10.75 -1.65
C PRO A 187 12.82 9.48 -1.34
N HIS A 188 11.86 9.06 -2.18
CA HIS A 188 11.26 7.72 -2.06
C HIS A 188 12.34 6.63 -2.04
N THR A 189 12.04 5.53 -1.36
CA THR A 189 12.96 4.39 -1.20
C THR A 189 13.51 3.88 -2.53
N GLY A 190 14.75 3.40 -2.50
CA GLY A 190 15.58 3.23 -3.69
C GLY A 190 16.57 4.39 -3.87
N TRP A 191 17.18 4.82 -2.78
CA TRP A 191 18.07 5.99 -2.61
C TRP A 191 19.42 5.89 -3.33
N ASP A 192 19.45 5.27 -4.50
CA ASP A 192 20.57 5.38 -5.42
C ASP A 192 20.57 6.77 -6.03
N THR A 193 21.68 7.49 -5.91
CA THR A 193 21.77 8.92 -6.29
C THR A 193 22.99 9.21 -7.14
N PRO A 194 23.12 10.39 -7.76
CA PRO A 194 24.40 10.83 -8.29
C PRO A 194 25.49 10.75 -7.21
N ASP A 195 26.69 10.32 -7.61
CA ASP A 195 27.78 10.03 -6.68
C ASP A 195 28.14 11.23 -5.78
N TRP A 196 28.01 12.44 -6.30
CA TRP A 196 28.30 13.66 -5.56
C TRP A 196 27.36 13.86 -4.35
N CYS A 197 26.11 13.40 -4.43
CA CYS A 197 25.16 13.47 -3.31
C CYS A 197 25.61 12.59 -2.14
N LYS A 198 26.17 11.40 -2.43
CA LYS A 198 26.71 10.50 -1.41
C LYS A 198 27.94 11.11 -0.74
N ARG A 199 28.85 11.68 -1.54
CA ARG A 199 30.10 12.32 -1.04
C ARG A 199 29.86 13.58 -0.21
N ALA A 200 28.67 14.17 -0.26
CA ALA A 200 28.31 15.31 0.58
C ALA A 200 28.26 14.96 2.07
N TYR A 201 28.18 13.66 2.41
CA TYR A 201 27.99 13.18 3.77
C TYR A 201 29.09 12.20 4.17
N ASN A 202 29.91 12.59 5.14
CA ASN A 202 30.84 11.69 5.78
C ASN A 202 30.10 10.84 6.82
N VAL A 203 30.10 9.51 6.65
CA VAL A 203 29.38 8.58 7.53
C VAL A 203 29.89 8.59 8.96
N ASP A 204 31.19 8.83 9.17
CA ASP A 204 31.78 8.82 10.51
C ASP A 204 31.31 10.01 11.36
N ASP A 205 30.80 11.07 10.72
CA ASP A 205 30.28 12.28 11.39
C ASP A 205 28.78 12.18 11.70
N ILE A 206 28.11 11.12 11.24
CA ILE A 206 26.68 10.89 11.49
C ILE A 206 26.48 10.37 12.92
N ILE A 207 25.74 11.13 13.71
CA ILE A 207 25.47 10.85 15.12
C ILE A 207 23.96 10.78 15.34
N ALA A 208 23.49 9.71 15.97
CA ALA A 208 22.10 9.60 16.38
C ALA A 208 21.78 10.62 17.49
N PRO A 209 20.57 11.18 17.52
CA PRO A 209 20.12 12.08 18.58
C PRO A 209 20.33 11.49 19.97
N ALA A 210 20.70 12.34 20.94
CA ALA A 210 21.08 11.89 22.27
C ALA A 210 19.92 11.24 23.04
N ASP A 211 18.70 11.72 22.80
CA ASP A 211 17.47 11.26 23.44
C ASP A 211 16.98 9.90 22.91
N TRP A 212 17.47 9.44 21.75
CA TRP A 212 17.22 8.07 21.27
C TRP A 212 17.93 7.02 22.13
N GLN A 213 18.99 7.39 22.87
CA GLN A 213 19.78 6.44 23.68
C GLN A 213 18.96 5.79 24.81
N GLY A 214 17.87 6.43 25.25
CA GLY A 214 16.93 5.87 26.23
C GLY A 214 15.93 4.87 25.65
N GLY A 215 15.89 4.73 24.32
CA GLY A 215 14.86 3.98 23.61
C GLY A 215 13.55 4.75 23.47
N PHE A 216 12.51 4.04 23.01
CA PHE A 216 11.19 4.60 22.75
C PHE A 216 10.14 3.83 23.57
N ASP A 217 9.58 4.49 24.57
CA ASP A 217 8.44 4.01 25.34
C ASP A 217 7.17 4.36 24.57
N ILE A 218 6.60 3.36 23.90
CA ILE A 218 5.45 3.51 22.99
C ILE A 218 4.51 2.34 23.20
N ALA A 219 3.23 2.57 22.90
CA ALA A 219 2.16 1.60 22.97
C ALA A 219 2.46 0.37 22.12
N GLU A 220 1.98 -0.77 22.60
CA GLU A 220 2.16 -2.05 21.94
C GLU A 220 1.57 -2.06 20.53
N PHE A 221 0.42 -1.42 20.33
CA PHE A 221 -0.20 -1.31 19.01
C PHE A 221 0.71 -0.64 17.99
N GLY A 222 1.24 0.56 18.30
CA GLY A 222 2.16 1.28 17.43
C GLY A 222 3.40 0.45 17.10
N ARG A 223 3.93 -0.26 18.11
CA ARG A 223 5.07 -1.17 17.96
C ARG A 223 4.77 -2.37 17.05
N ASN A 224 3.62 -3.02 17.22
CA ASN A 224 3.29 -4.28 16.55
C ASN A 224 2.70 -4.10 15.15
N MET A 225 1.95 -3.03 14.91
CA MET A 225 1.22 -2.83 13.65
C MET A 225 1.87 -1.80 12.74
N MET A 226 2.36 -0.69 13.30
CA MET A 226 2.82 0.44 12.51
C MET A 226 4.32 0.38 12.24
N LEU A 227 5.12 0.04 13.27
CA LEU A 227 6.59 0.02 13.19
C LEU A 227 7.17 -1.34 12.77
N SER A 228 6.39 -2.41 12.88
CA SER A 228 6.85 -3.77 12.59
C SER A 228 7.18 -4.03 11.12
N LEU A 229 6.81 -3.10 10.23
CA LEU A 229 7.15 -3.07 8.80
C LEU A 229 8.64 -2.78 8.54
N SER A 230 9.42 -2.53 9.60
CA SER A 230 10.88 -2.38 9.54
C SER A 230 11.58 -3.57 10.22
N GLU A 231 12.24 -4.42 9.43
CA GLU A 231 12.98 -5.60 9.95
C GLU A 231 14.49 -5.44 9.99
N GLU A 232 15.02 -4.27 9.68
CA GLU A 232 16.46 -4.10 9.61
C GLU A 232 17.01 -3.63 10.96
N GLY A 233 17.18 -4.59 11.90
CA GLY A 233 18.29 -4.57 12.87
C GLY A 233 17.97 -4.35 14.36
N ARG A 234 18.48 -5.27 15.20
CA ARG A 234 18.61 -5.12 16.67
C ARG A 234 19.96 -4.44 17.00
N PRO A 235 20.12 -3.78 18.16
CA PRO A 235 21.33 -3.04 18.50
C PRO A 235 22.61 -3.91 18.51
N GLY A 236 23.64 -3.43 17.81
CA GLY A 236 24.99 -4.00 17.69
C GLY A 236 25.91 -3.09 16.87
N ALA A 237 27.23 -3.32 16.89
CA ALA A 237 28.19 -2.48 16.16
C ALA A 237 27.99 -2.52 14.63
N GLU A 238 27.66 -3.70 14.09
CA GLU A 238 27.32 -3.89 12.67
C GLU A 238 26.03 -3.14 12.30
N PHE A 239 25.05 -3.09 13.21
CA PHE A 239 23.84 -2.31 13.02
C PHE A 239 24.11 -0.80 13.03
N ALA A 240 24.99 -0.30 13.89
CA ALA A 240 25.31 1.12 13.94
C ALA A 240 25.99 1.60 12.63
N ASP A 241 26.91 0.81 12.09
CA ASP A 241 27.53 1.09 10.78
C ASP A 241 26.49 1.03 9.64
N PHE A 242 25.65 -0.01 9.64
CA PHE A 242 24.55 -0.13 8.69
C PHE A 242 23.62 1.09 8.76
N TRP A 243 23.13 1.45 9.95
CA TRP A 243 22.23 2.59 10.17
C TRP A 243 22.83 3.90 9.65
N ARG A 244 24.09 4.22 9.95
CA ARG A 244 24.73 5.46 9.45
C ARG A 244 24.82 5.47 7.93
N LYS A 245 25.19 4.34 7.31
CA LYS A 245 25.26 4.21 5.85
C LYS A 245 23.88 4.33 5.20
N THR A 246 22.86 3.73 5.79
CA THR A 246 21.45 3.84 5.35
C THR A 246 20.95 5.27 5.50
N LEU A 247 21.24 5.95 6.61
CA LEU A 247 20.88 7.36 6.81
C LEU A 247 21.60 8.28 5.81
N ARG A 248 22.90 8.06 5.54
CA ARG A 248 23.62 8.75 4.46
C ARG A 248 22.90 8.55 3.11
N ASN A 249 22.37 7.35 2.84
CA ASN A 249 21.64 7.09 1.61
C ASN A 249 20.37 7.94 1.53
N MET A 250 19.55 7.98 2.58
CA MET A 250 18.37 8.84 2.67
C MET A 250 18.72 10.33 2.52
N LEU A 251 19.71 10.83 3.26
CA LEU A 251 20.17 12.22 3.19
C LEU A 251 20.61 12.59 1.76
N SER A 252 21.36 11.71 1.10
CA SER A 252 21.80 11.93 -0.28
C SER A 252 20.64 12.02 -1.28
N ALA A 253 19.56 11.25 -1.07
CA ALA A 253 18.37 11.29 -1.90
C ALA A 253 17.62 12.62 -1.70
N THR A 254 17.53 13.10 -0.46
CA THR A 254 16.97 14.43 -0.17
C THR A 254 17.81 15.53 -0.82
N THR A 255 19.15 15.45 -0.77
CA THR A 255 20.04 16.38 -1.47
C THR A 255 19.83 16.38 -2.97
N HIS A 256 19.69 15.21 -3.58
CA HIS A 256 19.43 15.10 -5.01
C HIS A 256 18.12 15.79 -5.40
N ALA A 257 17.02 15.50 -4.70
CA ALA A 257 15.73 16.15 -4.92
C ALA A 257 15.83 17.68 -4.73
N ALA A 258 16.49 18.13 -3.67
CA ALA A 258 16.66 19.56 -3.40
C ALA A 258 17.55 20.28 -4.43
N ALA A 259 18.53 19.60 -5.03
CA ALA A 259 19.34 20.16 -6.12
C ALA A 259 18.54 20.30 -7.42
N GLU A 260 17.66 19.36 -7.73
CA GLU A 260 16.77 19.48 -8.89
C GLU A 260 15.70 20.57 -8.65
N VAL A 261 15.22 20.74 -7.42
CA VAL A 261 14.42 21.92 -7.05
C VAL A 261 15.21 23.22 -7.24
N ALA A 262 16.48 23.28 -6.82
CA ALA A 262 17.33 24.46 -7.03
C ALA A 262 17.43 24.81 -8.52
N ARG A 263 17.73 23.82 -9.37
CA ARG A 263 17.80 23.98 -10.83
C ARG A 263 16.52 24.59 -11.41
N LEU A 264 15.36 24.09 -10.97
CA LEU A 264 14.05 24.59 -11.39
C LEU A 264 13.82 26.05 -10.97
N LEU A 265 14.17 26.40 -9.73
CA LEU A 265 13.99 27.74 -9.16
C LEU A 265 14.96 28.76 -9.77
N GLU A 266 16.21 28.38 -10.02
CA GLU A 266 17.20 29.20 -10.72
C GLU A 266 16.69 29.61 -12.11
N TYR A 267 16.09 28.66 -12.84
CA TYR A 267 15.45 28.96 -14.10
C TYR A 267 14.23 29.87 -13.92
N LEU A 268 13.30 29.53 -13.02
CA LEU A 268 12.09 30.32 -12.81
C LEU A 268 12.42 31.79 -12.51
N TRP A 269 13.32 32.03 -11.56
CA TRP A 269 13.66 33.38 -11.10
C TRP A 269 14.59 34.15 -12.04
N SER A 270 15.17 33.49 -13.04
CA SER A 270 15.85 34.16 -14.16
C SER A 270 14.97 34.33 -15.40
N SER A 271 13.76 33.78 -15.39
CA SER A 271 12.82 33.82 -16.51
C SER A 271 11.88 35.04 -16.46
N PRO A 272 11.17 35.34 -17.56
CA PRO A 272 10.10 36.36 -17.56
C PRO A 272 8.95 36.11 -16.59
N HIS A 273 8.86 34.91 -15.99
CA HIS A 273 7.78 34.52 -15.08
C HIS A 273 8.12 34.77 -13.59
N ALA A 274 9.32 35.28 -13.28
CA ALA A 274 9.85 35.40 -11.92
C ALA A 274 8.93 36.19 -10.97
N ASP A 275 8.43 37.35 -11.42
CA ASP A 275 7.66 38.28 -10.58
C ASP A 275 6.16 37.98 -10.53
N THR A 276 5.71 36.94 -11.22
CA THR A 276 4.29 36.60 -11.37
C THR A 276 3.94 35.18 -10.90
N THR A 277 4.94 34.38 -10.55
CA THR A 277 4.78 32.96 -10.21
C THR A 277 4.85 32.72 -8.71
N MET A 278 3.75 32.22 -8.15
CA MET A 278 3.74 31.59 -6.83
C MET A 278 4.41 30.21 -6.94
N VAL A 279 5.25 29.86 -5.96
CA VAL A 279 5.80 28.50 -5.83
C VAL A 279 5.27 27.86 -4.57
N VAL A 280 4.76 26.65 -4.70
CA VAL A 280 4.43 25.77 -3.57
C VAL A 280 5.29 24.53 -3.69
N LEU A 281 6.07 24.24 -2.67
CA LEU A 281 6.77 22.96 -2.53
C LEU A 281 6.21 22.23 -1.32
N TYR A 282 5.84 20.97 -1.48
CA TYR A 282 5.46 20.10 -0.37
C TYR A 282 5.92 18.66 -0.61
N SER A 283 5.93 17.85 0.45
CA SER A 283 6.00 16.38 0.36
C SER A 283 4.64 15.79 0.69
N ASP A 284 4.28 14.64 0.09
CA ASP A 284 3.00 13.98 0.38
C ASP A 284 2.84 13.61 1.86
N HIS A 285 3.92 13.13 2.47
CA HIS A 285 4.09 12.91 3.90
C HIS A 285 5.58 12.90 4.26
N GLY A 286 5.88 12.73 5.55
CA GLY A 286 7.25 12.54 6.05
C GLY A 286 7.75 11.10 5.85
N TYR A 287 8.82 10.75 6.57
CA TYR A 287 9.44 9.44 6.54
C TYR A 287 10.34 9.19 7.76
N HIS A 288 10.29 8.00 8.34
CA HIS A 288 11.16 7.59 9.44
C HIS A 288 12.61 7.45 8.99
N ALA A 289 13.53 8.07 9.73
CA ALA A 289 14.96 8.15 9.40
C ALA A 289 15.79 7.20 10.28
N GLY A 290 15.25 6.02 10.57
CA GLY A 290 15.83 5.03 11.46
C GLY A 290 15.50 5.24 12.95
N ASP A 291 14.70 6.25 13.28
CA ASP A 291 14.09 6.38 14.60
C ASP A 291 13.20 5.17 14.87
N ARG A 292 13.10 4.71 16.14
CA ARG A 292 12.38 3.48 16.51
C ARG A 292 12.79 2.24 15.67
N TYR A 293 14.00 2.24 15.10
CA TYR A 293 14.49 1.24 14.15
C TYR A 293 13.67 1.14 12.85
N SER A 294 12.97 2.21 12.49
CA SER A 294 12.00 2.23 11.41
C SER A 294 12.47 3.01 10.18
N TRP A 295 12.12 2.47 9.01
CA TRP A 295 12.42 3.04 7.69
C TRP A 295 11.19 2.93 6.79
N HIS A 296 10.13 3.65 7.14
CA HIS A 296 8.89 3.72 6.39
C HIS A 296 8.10 4.97 6.79
N LYS A 297 6.85 5.09 6.30
CA LYS A 297 5.94 6.20 6.59
C LYS A 297 4.67 5.82 7.35
N PHE A 298 4.39 4.52 7.55
CA PHE A 298 3.09 4.04 8.02
C PHE A 298 2.80 4.25 9.52
N THR A 299 2.93 5.49 10.02
CA THR A 299 2.67 5.86 11.42
C THR A 299 2.02 7.25 11.51
N MET A 300 1.69 7.69 12.73
CA MET A 300 1.19 9.04 13.01
C MET A 300 2.18 9.87 13.86
N TYR A 301 3.43 9.42 13.98
CA TYR A 301 4.50 10.16 14.67
C TYR A 301 4.97 11.36 13.85
N GLU A 302 5.68 12.31 14.47
CA GLU A 302 6.15 13.53 13.79
C GLU A 302 6.98 13.21 12.55
N GLU A 303 7.80 12.15 12.57
CA GLU A 303 8.67 11.78 11.45
C GLU A 303 7.90 11.43 10.17
N ALA A 304 6.75 10.76 10.30
CA ALA A 304 5.91 10.35 9.18
C ALA A 304 4.78 11.35 8.88
N ALA A 305 4.17 11.92 9.91
CA ALA A 305 3.03 12.83 9.78
C ALA A 305 3.44 14.19 9.23
N ARG A 306 4.64 14.68 9.60
CA ARG A 306 5.12 16.01 9.27
C ARG A 306 5.95 15.97 8.00
N ALA A 307 5.71 16.93 7.11
CA ALA A 307 6.42 17.02 5.85
C ALA A 307 6.82 18.47 5.53
N PRO A 308 7.85 18.68 4.69
CA PRO A 308 8.23 20.01 4.26
C PRO A 308 7.09 20.70 3.53
N LEU A 309 6.85 21.98 3.85
CA LEU A 309 5.94 22.86 3.12
C LEU A 309 6.54 24.27 3.04
N TYR A 310 6.72 24.75 1.81
CA TYR A 310 7.23 26.07 1.50
C TYR A 310 6.29 26.78 0.54
N VAL A 311 6.04 28.06 0.80
CA VAL A 311 5.26 28.90 -0.10
C VAL A 311 6.00 30.19 -0.42
N TYR A 312 6.30 30.38 -1.70
CA TYR A 312 6.82 31.62 -2.26
C TYR A 312 5.72 32.38 -3.00
N VAL A 313 5.54 33.67 -2.66
CA VAL A 313 4.72 34.62 -3.41
C VAL A 313 5.57 35.84 -3.77
N PRO A 314 5.55 36.32 -5.02
CA PRO A 314 6.36 37.46 -5.44
C PRO A 314 6.15 38.71 -4.57
N GLY A 315 7.27 39.24 -4.06
CA GLY A 315 7.30 40.45 -3.22
C GLY A 315 6.94 40.25 -1.75
N GLN A 316 6.74 39.00 -1.29
CA GLN A 316 6.54 38.73 0.14
C GLN A 316 7.85 38.86 0.93
N THR A 317 7.73 39.02 2.25
CA THR A 317 8.86 38.95 3.18
C THR A 317 9.05 37.51 3.67
N PRO A 318 10.30 36.98 3.68
CA PRO A 318 10.59 35.65 4.21
C PRO A 318 10.17 35.51 5.67
N LYS A 319 9.68 34.33 6.05
CA LYS A 319 9.24 34.05 7.43
C LYS A 319 9.17 32.56 7.72
N VAL A 320 9.10 32.26 9.01
CA VAL A 320 8.90 30.91 9.53
C VAL A 320 7.59 30.88 10.31
N VAL A 321 6.78 29.85 10.07
CA VAL A 321 5.51 29.61 10.76
C VAL A 321 5.61 28.27 11.51
N ASP A 322 5.37 28.34 12.81
CA ASP A 322 5.44 27.20 13.74
C ASP A 322 4.09 26.71 14.22
N ALA A 323 3.03 27.44 13.89
CA ALA A 323 1.67 26.97 14.10
C ALA A 323 1.38 25.78 13.19
N PRO A 324 0.59 24.80 13.65
CA PRO A 324 0.28 23.61 12.86
C PRO A 324 -0.55 23.97 11.62
N VAL A 325 -0.17 23.41 10.47
CA VAL A 325 -0.91 23.52 9.21
C VAL A 325 -1.15 22.15 8.59
N SER A 326 -2.20 22.04 7.78
CA SER A 326 -2.57 20.80 7.10
C SER A 326 -2.19 20.87 5.62
N HIS A 327 -1.80 19.76 5.02
CA HIS A 327 -1.66 19.68 3.56
C HIS A 327 -2.97 19.99 2.81
N MET A 328 -4.14 19.81 3.44
CA MET A 328 -5.43 20.21 2.84
C MET A 328 -5.61 21.73 2.73
N ASP A 329 -4.77 22.52 3.38
CA ASP A 329 -4.74 23.98 3.24
C ASP A 329 -4.13 24.44 1.90
N ILE A 330 -3.36 23.57 1.23
CA ILE A 330 -2.58 23.94 0.04
C ILE A 330 -3.49 24.34 -1.12
N GLY A 331 -4.46 23.50 -1.48
CA GLY A 331 -5.42 23.80 -2.54
C GLY A 331 -6.24 25.07 -2.24
N GLN A 332 -6.65 25.25 -0.99
CA GLN A 332 -7.40 26.45 -0.54
C GLN A 332 -6.57 27.73 -0.67
N THR A 333 -5.27 27.64 -0.38
CA THR A 333 -4.31 28.76 -0.48
C THR A 333 -4.05 29.14 -1.94
N ILE A 334 -3.86 28.15 -2.82
CA ILE A 334 -3.67 28.38 -4.26
C ILE A 334 -4.90 29.04 -4.87
N LEU A 335 -6.11 28.53 -4.55
CA LEU A 335 -7.36 29.10 -5.05
C LEU A 335 -7.58 30.55 -4.57
N ASP A 336 -7.25 30.86 -3.31
CA ASP A 336 -7.33 32.22 -2.76
C ASP A 336 -6.40 33.20 -3.51
N TYR A 337 -5.13 32.85 -3.71
CA TYR A 337 -4.21 33.68 -4.50
C TYR A 337 -4.61 33.80 -5.97
N ALA A 338 -5.25 32.78 -6.54
CA ALA A 338 -5.81 32.82 -7.89
C ALA A 338 -7.13 33.62 -7.99
N GLY A 339 -7.70 34.08 -6.87
CA GLY A 339 -8.97 34.79 -6.83
C GLY A 339 -10.17 33.91 -7.18
N LEU A 340 -10.08 32.60 -6.93
CA LEU A 340 -11.11 31.62 -7.24
C LEU A 340 -11.88 31.21 -5.99
N PRO A 341 -13.15 30.76 -6.14
CA PRO A 341 -13.91 30.22 -5.02
C PRO A 341 -13.21 29.03 -4.37
N GLN A 342 -13.17 29.05 -3.05
CA GLN A 342 -12.64 27.95 -2.23
C GLN A 342 -13.52 26.69 -2.34
N MET A 343 -12.97 25.56 -1.89
CA MET A 343 -13.68 24.28 -1.83
C MET A 343 -14.48 24.21 -0.53
N GLU A 344 -15.81 24.33 -0.61
CA GLU A 344 -16.69 24.36 0.58
C GLU A 344 -16.65 23.06 1.40
N HIS A 345 -16.44 21.92 0.74
CA HIS A 345 -16.35 20.61 1.40
C HIS A 345 -15.01 20.37 2.09
N CYS A 346 -13.97 21.15 1.74
CA CYS A 346 -12.62 20.93 2.25
C CYS A 346 -12.49 21.48 3.67
N PRO A 347 -12.04 20.67 4.64
CA PRO A 347 -11.85 21.13 6.01
C PRO A 347 -10.63 22.06 6.16
N GLY A 348 -9.73 22.11 5.17
CA GLY A 348 -8.59 23.02 5.14
C GLY A 348 -9.00 24.48 4.90
N ILE A 349 -8.09 25.39 5.22
CA ILE A 349 -8.25 26.85 5.10
C ILE A 349 -7.10 27.45 4.28
N SER A 350 -7.24 28.70 3.83
CA SER A 350 -6.12 29.40 3.17
C SER A 350 -5.04 29.79 4.18
N LEU A 351 -3.78 29.54 3.83
CA LEU A 351 -2.59 29.99 4.56
C LEU A 351 -2.17 31.41 4.22
N ARG A 352 -2.89 32.09 3.32
CA ARG A 352 -2.63 33.47 2.91
C ARG A 352 -2.44 34.43 4.10
N PRO A 353 -3.23 34.38 5.19
CA PRO A 353 -3.00 35.25 6.35
C PRO A 353 -1.59 35.12 6.93
N TYR A 354 -1.08 33.90 7.12
CA TYR A 354 0.30 33.71 7.59
C TYR A 354 1.32 34.27 6.60
N ILE A 355 1.13 33.99 5.31
CA ILE A 355 2.02 34.43 4.23
C ILE A 355 2.06 35.96 4.14
N GLU A 356 0.96 36.65 4.38
CA GLU A 356 0.86 38.12 4.38
C GLU A 356 1.18 38.76 5.75
N GLY A 357 1.48 37.96 6.78
CA GLY A 357 1.97 38.42 8.09
C GLY A 357 0.90 38.56 9.17
N GLY A 358 -0.32 38.12 8.89
CA GLY A 358 -1.36 37.88 9.89
C GLY A 358 -1.23 36.49 10.53
N ALA A 359 -2.32 36.05 11.16
CA ALA A 359 -2.45 34.74 11.77
C ALA A 359 -3.80 34.11 11.41
N ILE A 360 -3.89 32.78 11.51
CA ILE A 360 -5.16 32.05 11.54
C ILE A 360 -5.47 31.64 13.00
N PRO A 361 -6.74 31.32 13.33
CA PRO A 361 -7.09 30.81 14.65
C PRO A 361 -6.35 29.51 15.00
N ASP A 362 -6.09 29.32 16.30
CA ASP A 362 -5.58 28.06 16.83
C ASP A 362 -6.52 26.91 16.46
N ARG A 363 -5.94 25.76 16.13
CA ARG A 363 -6.68 24.58 15.67
C ARG A 363 -5.89 23.30 15.89
N TRP A 364 -6.61 22.19 15.88
CA TRP A 364 -6.07 20.86 15.77
C TRP A 364 -5.87 20.48 14.29
N VAL A 365 -4.76 19.81 14.00
CA VAL A 365 -4.48 19.26 12.66
C VAL A 365 -4.32 17.75 12.79
N PRO A 366 -5.14 16.94 12.09
CA PRO A 366 -5.09 15.50 12.22
C PRO A 366 -4.11 14.83 11.26
N THR A 367 -3.73 13.61 11.64
CA THR A 367 -3.14 12.60 10.76
C THR A 367 -3.79 11.26 11.08
N PHE A 368 -4.12 10.49 10.06
CA PHE A 368 -4.86 9.23 10.18
C PHE A 368 -4.04 8.05 9.67
N TRP A 369 -4.41 6.86 10.15
CA TRP A 369 -3.93 5.59 9.64
C TRP A 369 -5.04 4.56 9.76
N TYR A 370 -5.70 4.23 8.64
CA TYR A 370 -6.86 3.33 8.59
C TYR A 370 -7.92 3.63 9.68
N GLY A 371 -7.97 2.86 10.77
CA GLY A 371 -8.88 3.05 11.91
C GLY A 371 -8.28 3.78 13.12
N SER A 372 -7.06 4.29 13.01
CA SER A 372 -6.38 5.05 14.05
C SER A 372 -6.30 6.53 13.65
N ALA A 373 -6.30 7.40 14.65
CA ALA A 373 -6.30 8.85 14.43
C ALA A 373 -5.39 9.57 15.42
N SER A 374 -4.77 10.65 14.96
CA SER A 374 -3.98 11.55 15.78
C SER A 374 -4.36 12.99 15.45
N VAL A 375 -4.21 13.89 16.42
CA VAL A 375 -4.21 15.34 16.20
C VAL A 375 -3.05 16.00 16.93
N THR A 376 -2.61 17.14 16.40
CA THR A 376 -1.70 18.05 17.09
C THR A 376 -2.13 19.50 16.95
N ASP A 377 -1.92 20.29 18.00
CA ASP A 377 -2.01 21.76 18.00
C ASP A 377 -0.62 22.40 17.81
N GLY A 378 0.39 21.60 17.47
CA GLY A 378 1.79 21.98 17.34
C GLY A 378 2.58 21.89 18.65
N ASN A 379 1.95 21.82 19.82
CA ASN A 379 2.64 21.69 21.12
C ASN A 379 2.29 20.39 21.85
N THR A 380 1.07 19.91 21.64
CA THR A 380 0.54 18.66 22.18
C THR A 380 0.16 17.77 21.01
N ARG A 381 0.41 16.47 21.13
CA ARG A 381 -0.09 15.46 20.20
C ARG A 381 -0.78 14.35 20.98
N ILE A 382 -1.97 13.96 20.54
CA ILE A 382 -2.61 12.72 20.98
C ILE A 382 -2.65 11.74 19.81
N ILE A 383 -2.41 10.47 20.09
CA ILE A 383 -2.62 9.36 19.17
C ILE A 383 -3.64 8.43 19.82
N ARG A 384 -4.73 8.13 19.11
CA ARG A 384 -5.69 7.08 19.45
C ARG A 384 -5.55 5.97 18.44
N TYR A 385 -5.13 4.82 18.95
CA TYR A 385 -5.06 3.61 18.17
C TYR A 385 -6.40 2.92 18.15
N GLN A 386 -6.70 2.23 17.06
CA GLN A 386 -7.94 1.45 16.93
C GLN A 386 -8.08 0.36 17.98
N ASP A 387 -7.02 -0.04 18.69
CA ASP A 387 -7.16 -0.96 19.81
C ASP A 387 -7.68 -0.34 21.11
N GLY A 388 -7.98 0.96 21.10
CA GLY A 388 -8.44 1.71 22.26
C GLY A 388 -7.30 2.30 23.09
N THR A 389 -6.05 1.94 22.81
CA THR A 389 -4.90 2.53 23.50
C THR A 389 -4.61 3.95 23.01
N SER A 390 -3.87 4.67 23.84
CA SER A 390 -3.59 6.08 23.65
C SER A 390 -2.14 6.40 23.94
N GLU A 391 -1.60 7.33 23.17
CA GLU A 391 -0.38 8.04 23.51
C GLU A 391 -0.68 9.55 23.53
N LEU A 392 -0.09 10.26 24.50
CA LEU A 392 -0.16 11.72 24.62
C LEU A 392 1.26 12.26 24.73
N TYR A 393 1.60 13.30 23.98
CA TYR A 393 2.96 13.84 23.95
C TYR A 393 2.98 15.35 24.12
N ASP A 394 4.02 15.83 24.82
CA ASP A 394 4.45 17.22 24.82
C ASP A 394 5.47 17.43 23.69
N VAL A 395 4.99 17.80 22.51
CA VAL A 395 5.83 18.01 21.32
C VAL A 395 6.77 19.22 21.51
N ALA A 396 6.43 20.15 22.40
CA ALA A 396 7.27 21.33 22.64
C ALA A 396 8.56 21.00 23.42
N THR A 397 8.55 19.92 24.20
CA THR A 397 9.71 19.49 25.01
C THR A 397 10.25 18.10 24.65
N ASN A 398 9.51 17.33 23.86
CA ASN A 398 9.87 16.02 23.33
C ASN A 398 9.50 15.92 21.84
N ASP A 399 10.32 16.51 20.97
CA ASP A 399 10.13 16.56 19.53
C ASP A 399 10.25 15.20 18.84
N HIS A 400 10.97 14.24 19.45
CA HIS A 400 11.11 12.86 18.97
C HIS A 400 10.05 11.89 19.51
N LEU A 401 9.13 12.37 20.36
CA LEU A 401 8.05 11.55 20.94
C LEU A 401 8.56 10.24 21.57
N THR A 402 9.67 10.33 22.29
CA THR A 402 10.35 9.17 22.91
C THR A 402 9.61 8.58 24.10
N THR A 403 8.80 9.39 24.79
CA THR A 403 8.08 8.98 26.01
C THR A 403 6.76 9.75 26.10
N PRO A 404 5.61 9.06 26.17
CA PRO A 404 4.32 9.69 26.32
C PRO A 404 4.14 10.23 27.75
N LEU A 405 3.34 11.27 27.85
CA LEU A 405 2.79 11.77 29.10
C LEU A 405 1.76 10.77 29.65
N PRO A 406 1.58 10.73 30.97
CA PRO A 406 0.46 10.04 31.59
C PRO A 406 -0.89 10.53 31.05
N LEU A 407 -1.85 9.63 30.82
CA LEU A 407 -3.18 10.00 30.29
C LEU A 407 -4.05 10.80 31.29
N ASN A 408 -3.61 10.94 32.55
CA ASN A 408 -4.23 11.82 33.53
C ASN A 408 -3.67 13.26 33.50
N ASP A 409 -2.75 13.57 32.57
CA ASP A 409 -2.29 14.93 32.30
C ASP A 409 -3.46 15.81 31.84
N ALA A 410 -3.50 17.07 32.29
CA ALA A 410 -4.58 18.00 32.00
C ALA A 410 -4.77 18.29 30.50
N ARG A 411 -3.76 18.01 29.67
CA ARG A 411 -3.82 18.15 28.21
C ARG A 411 -4.62 17.06 27.50
N PHE A 412 -4.84 15.90 28.15
CA PHE A 412 -5.47 14.76 27.50
C PHE A 412 -6.89 15.06 27.02
N ALA A 413 -7.76 15.58 27.89
CA ALA A 413 -9.17 15.81 27.56
C ALA A 413 -9.34 16.84 26.42
N PRO A 414 -8.69 18.03 26.43
CA PRO A 414 -8.75 18.96 25.30
C PRO A 414 -8.22 18.38 23.98
N ALA A 415 -7.16 17.56 24.05
CA ALA A 415 -6.61 16.91 22.86
C ALA A 415 -7.56 15.85 22.31
N LEU A 416 -8.22 15.08 23.18
CA LEU A 416 -9.23 14.10 22.80
C LEU A 416 -10.46 14.77 22.16
N ASP A 417 -10.96 15.87 22.74
CA ASP A 417 -12.08 16.63 22.17
C ASP A 417 -11.72 17.12 20.76
N GLY A 418 -10.52 17.71 20.61
CA GLY A 418 -10.00 18.15 19.31
C GLY A 418 -9.88 17.02 18.29
N LEU A 419 -9.45 15.83 18.72
CA LEU A 419 -9.39 14.65 17.87
C LEU A 419 -10.78 14.26 17.35
N LEU A 420 -11.75 14.16 18.25
CA LEU A 420 -13.11 13.74 17.92
C LEU A 420 -13.80 14.74 16.98
N GLU A 421 -13.60 16.04 17.19
CA GLU A 421 -14.08 17.10 16.31
C GLU A 421 -13.48 17.00 14.90
N GLU A 422 -12.16 16.81 14.79
CA GLU A 422 -11.48 16.72 13.49
C GLU A 422 -11.85 15.43 12.73
N CYS A 423 -12.05 14.32 13.44
CA CYS A 423 -12.62 13.08 12.89
C CYS A 423 -14.02 13.34 12.31
N ALA A 424 -14.93 13.93 13.09
CA ALA A 424 -16.30 14.17 12.69
C ALA A 424 -16.39 15.10 11.45
N ARG A 425 -15.57 16.15 11.40
CA ARG A 425 -15.46 17.05 10.23
C ARG A 425 -15.10 16.33 8.93
N ARG A 426 -14.45 15.18 9.02
CA ARG A 426 -13.98 14.37 7.89
C ARG A 426 -14.87 13.18 7.60
N GLY A 427 -16.03 13.06 8.25
CA GLY A 427 -16.95 11.94 8.07
C GLY A 427 -16.49 10.65 8.77
N TYR A 428 -15.60 10.77 9.75
CA TYR A 428 -15.11 9.65 10.54
C TYR A 428 -15.65 9.75 11.97
N LEU A 429 -16.36 8.72 12.42
CA LEU A 429 -16.74 8.62 13.83
C LEU A 429 -15.76 7.71 14.56
N LEU A 430 -15.02 8.26 15.50
CA LEU A 430 -14.24 7.48 16.43
C LEU A 430 -15.13 7.21 17.65
N VAL A 431 -15.53 5.95 17.84
CA VAL A 431 -16.53 5.57 18.85
C VAL A 431 -15.84 4.77 19.96
N GLU A 432 -15.99 5.25 21.19
CA GLU A 432 -15.52 4.54 22.38
C GLU A 432 -16.39 3.32 22.71
N GLN A 433 -15.83 2.41 23.48
CA GLN A 433 -16.52 1.24 23.99
C GLN A 433 -17.90 1.58 24.62
N GLY A 434 -18.92 0.79 24.26
CA GLY A 434 -20.28 0.93 24.81
C GLY A 434 -21.11 2.10 24.24
N MET A 435 -20.54 2.92 23.36
CA MET A 435 -21.26 4.00 22.67
C MET A 435 -21.93 3.49 21.38
N ALA A 436 -23.17 3.92 21.14
CA ALA A 436 -23.88 3.59 19.90
C ALA A 436 -23.29 4.40 18.73
N ALA A 437 -22.83 3.70 17.68
CA ALA A 437 -22.51 4.36 16.41
C ALA A 437 -23.81 4.91 15.79
N THR A 438 -23.77 6.12 15.24
CA THR A 438 -24.93 6.71 14.56
C THR A 438 -25.10 6.05 13.18
N PRO A 439 -26.29 5.51 12.83
CA PRO A 439 -26.52 4.96 11.49
C PRO A 439 -26.28 6.03 10.41
N GLY A 440 -25.45 5.72 9.41
CA GLY A 440 -25.21 6.58 8.24
C GLY A 440 -23.87 7.31 8.17
N ALA A 441 -22.97 7.14 9.15
CA ALA A 441 -21.59 7.58 8.99
C ALA A 441 -20.85 6.71 7.96
N PRO A 442 -20.11 7.28 7.00
CA PRO A 442 -19.41 6.49 5.99
C PRO A 442 -18.27 5.67 6.58
N TRP A 443 -17.68 6.11 7.71
CA TRP A 443 -16.63 5.40 8.42
C TRP A 443 -16.78 5.51 9.94
N VAL A 444 -16.57 4.38 10.63
CA VAL A 444 -16.51 4.33 12.09
C VAL A 444 -15.32 3.47 12.51
N GLY A 445 -14.50 4.02 13.41
CA GLY A 445 -13.43 3.31 14.10
C GLY A 445 -13.84 3.03 15.53
N LEU A 446 -13.52 1.84 16.02
CA LEU A 446 -13.93 1.36 17.33
C LEU A 446 -12.72 1.25 18.22
N LEU A 447 -12.85 1.70 19.46
CA LEU A 447 -11.78 1.69 20.45
C LEU A 447 -12.05 0.60 21.52
N GLY A 448 -11.15 -0.38 21.65
CA GLY A 448 -11.03 -1.25 22.85
C GLY A 448 -11.87 -2.55 22.90
N GLY A 449 -11.40 -3.51 23.72
CA GLY A 449 -12.11 -4.73 24.13
C GLY A 449 -11.96 -4.99 25.64
N GLU A 450 -13.04 -5.44 26.28
CA GLU A 450 -13.10 -5.82 27.71
C GLU A 450 -12.84 -7.33 27.85
N ASP A 451 -11.69 -7.72 28.40
CA ASP A 451 -11.58 -8.86 29.31
C ASP A 451 -10.21 -8.84 30.02
N ASP A 452 -10.21 -8.88 31.36
CA ASP A 452 -8.99 -8.92 32.19
C ASP A 452 -8.19 -10.24 32.02
N ASP A 453 -8.75 -11.24 31.33
CA ASP A 453 -8.19 -12.57 31.12
C ASP A 453 -7.85 -12.89 29.64
N LEU A 454 -8.01 -11.93 28.70
CA LEU A 454 -7.66 -12.11 27.28
C LEU A 454 -6.81 -10.91 26.77
N PRO A 455 -5.62 -11.13 26.20
CA PRO A 455 -4.74 -10.06 25.73
C PRO A 455 -5.33 -9.29 24.52
N PRO A 456 -4.93 -8.02 24.31
CA PRO A 456 -5.52 -7.13 23.31
C PRO A 456 -5.29 -7.67 21.90
N GLY A 457 -6.38 -7.95 21.20
CA GLY A 457 -6.36 -9.01 20.18
C GLY A 457 -6.76 -8.68 18.76
N ALA A 458 -7.90 -8.03 18.54
CA ALA A 458 -8.39 -7.76 17.18
C ALA A 458 -9.30 -6.54 17.20
N ASN A 459 -8.85 -5.41 16.65
CA ASN A 459 -9.64 -4.20 16.58
C ASN A 459 -9.74 -3.63 15.16
N TYR A 460 -10.92 -3.10 14.88
CA TYR A 460 -11.53 -2.95 13.56
C TYR A 460 -11.55 -1.47 13.16
N ALA A 461 -11.18 -1.16 11.93
CA ALA A 461 -11.76 -0.06 11.18
C ALA A 461 -12.94 -0.63 10.35
N SER A 462 -14.03 -0.91 11.06
CA SER A 462 -15.37 -1.06 10.53
C SER A 462 -16.35 -0.79 11.66
N ILE A 463 -17.53 -0.32 11.29
CA ILE A 463 -18.59 0.13 12.19
C ILE A 463 -19.08 -1.03 13.12
N ALA A 464 -19.26 -0.76 14.42
CA ALA A 464 -19.34 -1.64 15.64
C ALA A 464 -20.50 -2.65 15.82
N PRO A 465 -20.48 -3.61 16.80
CA PRO A 465 -19.40 -4.27 17.58
C PRO A 465 -19.57 -5.81 17.86
N ARG A 466 -18.66 -6.35 18.70
CA ARG A 466 -18.02 -7.68 18.79
C ARG A 466 -18.76 -8.98 19.20
N THR A 467 -19.91 -9.01 19.86
CA THR A 467 -20.45 -10.32 20.39
C THR A 467 -21.96 -10.53 20.31
N ARG A 468 -22.72 -9.56 19.79
CA ARG A 468 -24.09 -9.75 19.31
C ARG A 468 -24.39 -8.73 18.21
N TYR A 469 -24.11 -9.13 16.98
CA TYR A 469 -24.31 -8.31 15.79
C TYR A 469 -25.46 -8.87 14.94
N ALA A 470 -26.62 -9.13 15.56
CA ALA A 470 -27.71 -9.80 14.84
C ALA A 470 -28.23 -9.01 13.61
N GLU A 471 -27.84 -7.74 13.40
CA GLU A 471 -28.49 -6.83 12.46
C GLU A 471 -27.52 -5.75 11.91
N ALA A 472 -26.57 -6.10 11.04
CA ALA A 472 -25.57 -5.18 10.47
C ALA A 472 -25.88 -4.71 9.04
N PRO A 473 -26.97 -3.95 8.75
CA PRO A 473 -27.28 -3.58 7.38
C PRO A 473 -26.42 -2.39 6.96
N GLY A 474 -25.38 -2.62 6.16
CA GLY A 474 -24.77 -1.54 5.37
C GLY A 474 -23.25 -1.34 5.39
N TYR A 475 -22.43 -2.24 5.93
CA TYR A 475 -20.96 -2.08 5.90
C TYR A 475 -20.30 -2.96 4.84
N ARG A 476 -20.07 -2.38 3.67
CA ARG A 476 -19.42 -3.06 2.53
C ARG A 476 -17.93 -3.29 2.73
N ARG A 477 -17.23 -2.39 3.44
CA ARG A 477 -15.77 -2.43 3.60
C ARG A 477 -15.36 -2.64 5.05
N GLN A 478 -14.48 -3.61 5.32
CA GLN A 478 -13.90 -3.87 6.64
C GLN A 478 -12.38 -3.90 6.58
N ILE A 479 -11.73 -3.05 7.39
CA ILE A 479 -10.28 -3.11 7.63
C ILE A 479 -10.10 -3.58 9.07
N ILE A 480 -9.33 -4.63 9.29
CA ILE A 480 -9.24 -5.33 10.57
C ILE A 480 -7.79 -5.42 10.96
N SER A 481 -7.44 -5.10 12.20
CA SER A 481 -6.09 -5.29 12.70
C SER A 481 -6.06 -6.19 13.91
N VAL A 482 -5.21 -7.20 13.84
CA VAL A 482 -5.10 -8.26 14.83
C VAL A 482 -3.76 -8.10 15.52
N VAL A 483 -3.76 -7.95 16.83
CA VAL A 483 -2.59 -7.82 17.70
C VAL A 483 -2.42 -9.02 18.66
N GLY A 484 -3.43 -9.88 18.80
CA GLY A 484 -3.42 -11.04 19.70
C GLY A 484 -3.53 -12.37 18.96
N ASN A 485 -3.12 -13.43 19.65
CA ASN A 485 -3.07 -14.79 19.12
C ASN A 485 -4.40 -15.51 19.25
N ASN A 486 -4.70 -16.42 18.31
CA ASN A 486 -5.88 -17.29 18.30
C ASN A 486 -7.21 -16.53 18.24
N GLU A 487 -7.22 -15.37 17.57
CA GLU A 487 -8.42 -14.55 17.40
C GLU A 487 -9.33 -15.12 16.29
N GLU A 488 -10.61 -15.27 16.59
CA GLU A 488 -11.66 -15.56 15.60
C GLU A 488 -12.39 -14.26 15.24
N ILE A 489 -12.47 -13.98 13.94
CA ILE A 489 -13.02 -12.75 13.39
C ILE A 489 -14.26 -13.10 12.58
N LEU A 490 -15.42 -12.65 13.06
CA LEU A 490 -16.68 -12.76 12.33
C LEU A 490 -16.84 -11.57 11.39
N LEU A 491 -16.87 -11.84 10.08
CA LEU A 491 -17.08 -10.85 9.04
C LEU A 491 -18.54 -10.40 8.98
N GLY A 492 -18.74 -9.12 8.66
CA GLY A 492 -20.08 -8.55 8.50
C GLY A 492 -20.85 -9.25 7.37
N PRO A 493 -22.19 -9.43 7.48
CA PRO A 493 -22.99 -10.10 6.46
C PRO A 493 -22.94 -9.38 5.10
N ASP A 494 -22.89 -8.04 5.11
CA ASP A 494 -22.86 -7.21 3.89
C ASP A 494 -21.43 -6.82 3.46
N ALA A 495 -20.39 -7.32 4.13
CA ALA A 495 -19.00 -7.00 3.79
C ALA A 495 -18.63 -7.63 2.45
N ASP A 496 -18.25 -6.82 1.47
CA ASP A 496 -17.78 -7.23 0.14
C ASP A 496 -16.28 -6.97 -0.06
N TRP A 497 -15.66 -6.18 0.80
CA TRP A 497 -14.21 -5.93 0.80
C TRP A 497 -13.66 -6.02 2.22
N VAL A 498 -12.78 -6.98 2.45
CA VAL A 498 -12.20 -7.29 3.75
C VAL A 498 -10.69 -7.25 3.64
N HIS A 499 -10.07 -6.44 4.49
CA HIS A 499 -8.63 -6.35 4.59
C HIS A 499 -8.20 -6.63 6.02
N VAL A 500 -7.39 -7.66 6.22
CA VAL A 500 -6.87 -8.04 7.54
C VAL A 500 -5.37 -7.75 7.62
N PHE A 501 -5.00 -6.94 8.60
CA PHE A 501 -3.63 -6.68 9.02
C PHE A 501 -3.34 -7.42 10.32
N THR A 502 -2.16 -7.99 10.45
CA THR A 502 -1.76 -8.70 11.68
C THR A 502 -0.44 -8.16 12.19
N GLY A 503 -0.34 -8.06 13.51
CA GLY A 503 0.89 -7.70 14.19
C GLY A 503 1.94 -8.79 13.99
N ARG A 504 3.23 -8.42 14.07
CA ARG A 504 4.35 -9.31 13.75
C ARG A 504 4.33 -10.66 14.49
N ASN A 505 3.89 -10.70 15.74
CA ASN A 505 3.93 -11.90 16.58
C ASN A 505 2.57 -12.58 16.73
N VAL A 506 1.60 -12.19 15.90
CA VAL A 506 0.27 -12.78 15.90
C VAL A 506 0.34 -14.16 15.24
N THR A 507 -0.46 -15.11 15.71
CA THR A 507 -0.60 -16.50 15.21
C THR A 507 -2.03 -17.00 15.43
N GLY A 508 -2.50 -17.95 14.62
CA GLY A 508 -3.77 -18.67 14.87
C GLY A 508 -5.04 -17.88 14.56
N VAL A 509 -4.98 -16.90 13.66
CA VAL A 509 -6.14 -16.06 13.34
C VAL A 509 -7.10 -16.83 12.41
N SER A 510 -8.40 -16.76 12.71
CA SER A 510 -9.46 -17.36 11.90
C SER A 510 -10.45 -16.31 11.42
N LEU A 511 -10.85 -16.39 10.15
CA LEU A 511 -11.91 -15.56 9.57
C LEU A 511 -13.14 -16.42 9.31
N VAL A 512 -14.31 -15.96 9.76
CA VAL A 512 -15.59 -16.63 9.53
C VAL A 512 -16.55 -15.63 8.89
N ALA A 513 -17.11 -15.97 7.73
CA ALA A 513 -18.19 -15.22 7.09
C ALA A 513 -19.45 -16.05 6.99
N ARG A 514 -20.59 -15.42 7.31
CA ARG A 514 -21.92 -16.01 7.11
C ARG A 514 -22.65 -15.33 5.96
N GLY A 515 -23.51 -16.08 5.28
CA GLY A 515 -24.26 -15.62 4.11
C GLY A 515 -23.59 -15.95 2.77
N GLN A 516 -24.15 -15.41 1.69
CA GLN A 516 -23.83 -15.73 0.29
C GLN A 516 -23.31 -14.49 -0.48
N GLN A 517 -22.70 -13.55 0.23
CA GLN A 517 -22.30 -12.28 -0.37
C GLN A 517 -20.90 -12.44 -0.98
N ASP A 518 -20.70 -11.93 -2.20
CA ASP A 518 -19.40 -11.95 -2.86
C ASP A 518 -18.39 -11.10 -2.05
N ARG A 519 -17.22 -11.67 -1.73
CA ARG A 519 -16.16 -11.01 -0.93
C ARG A 519 -14.85 -10.90 -1.67
N ARG A 520 -14.15 -9.81 -1.42
CA ARG A 520 -12.72 -9.66 -1.72
C ARG A 520 -11.99 -9.69 -0.39
N ILE A 521 -11.24 -10.75 -0.14
CA ILE A 521 -10.50 -10.94 1.12
C ILE A 521 -9.02 -10.76 0.82
N TRP A 522 -8.43 -9.75 1.44
CA TRP A 522 -7.01 -9.41 1.34
C TRP A 522 -6.34 -9.54 2.70
N LEU A 523 -5.29 -10.36 2.77
CA LEU A 523 -4.53 -10.56 4.00
C LEU A 523 -3.16 -9.90 3.84
N ASN A 524 -2.93 -8.73 4.46
CA ASN A 524 -1.62 -8.07 4.52
C ASN A 524 -1.07 -8.12 5.96
N GLY A 525 -0.49 -9.25 6.33
CA GLY A 525 0.46 -9.34 7.44
C GLY A 525 1.90 -9.13 6.97
N ASN A 526 2.82 -9.03 7.92
CA ASN A 526 4.26 -9.15 7.70
C ASN A 526 4.59 -10.48 6.98
N ALA A 527 5.83 -10.70 6.56
CA ALA A 527 6.26 -11.89 5.80
C ALA A 527 5.85 -13.26 6.41
N ASP A 528 5.52 -13.30 7.70
CA ASP A 528 4.96 -14.44 8.43
C ASP A 528 3.47 -14.19 8.80
N TYR A 529 2.54 -14.52 7.91
CA TYR A 529 1.09 -14.31 8.04
C TYR A 529 0.44 -15.32 9.00
N PRO A 530 -0.45 -14.90 9.92
CA PRO A 530 -1.03 -15.79 10.93
C PRO A 530 -2.47 -16.21 10.72
N VAL A 531 -3.13 -15.73 9.66
CA VAL A 531 -4.48 -16.16 9.30
C VAL A 531 -4.37 -17.56 8.71
N ALA A 532 -4.58 -18.54 9.57
CA ALA A 532 -4.45 -19.95 9.24
C ALA A 532 -5.78 -20.56 8.81
N ARG A 533 -6.92 -19.88 9.02
CA ARG A 533 -8.23 -20.42 8.70
C ARG A 533 -9.18 -19.37 8.12
N ILE A 534 -9.85 -19.71 7.03
CA ILE A 534 -10.93 -18.92 6.44
C ILE A 534 -12.12 -19.84 6.18
N GLU A 535 -13.28 -19.49 6.75
CA GLU A 535 -14.54 -20.22 6.56
C GLU A 535 -15.60 -19.29 6.01
N LEU A 536 -16.04 -19.54 4.79
CA LEU A 536 -17.09 -18.79 4.10
C LEU A 536 -18.27 -19.74 3.85
N GLU A 537 -19.49 -19.26 4.10
CA GLU A 537 -20.70 -20.04 3.80
C GLU A 537 -21.03 -20.05 2.28
N GLY A 538 -20.55 -19.07 1.51
CA GLY A 538 -20.67 -18.98 0.05
C GLY A 538 -20.48 -17.56 -0.51
N GLY A 539 -20.94 -17.32 -1.74
CA GLY A 539 -20.66 -16.15 -2.55
C GLY A 539 -19.55 -16.41 -3.58
N ASN A 540 -19.36 -15.53 -4.56
CA ASN A 540 -18.22 -15.58 -5.48
C ASN A 540 -17.05 -14.83 -4.86
N ASN A 541 -16.18 -15.52 -4.13
CA ASN A 541 -15.15 -14.87 -3.33
C ASN A 541 -13.82 -14.79 -4.08
N TYR A 542 -13.11 -13.70 -3.85
CA TYR A 542 -11.78 -13.45 -4.39
C TYR A 542 -10.81 -13.33 -3.22
N ILE A 543 -9.93 -14.32 -3.06
CA ILE A 543 -9.12 -14.53 -1.88
C ILE A 543 -7.65 -14.39 -2.25
N VAL A 544 -6.96 -13.49 -1.54
CA VAL A 544 -5.51 -13.33 -1.62
C VAL A 544 -4.93 -13.64 -0.25
N SER A 545 -4.50 -14.89 -0.10
CA SER A 545 -3.75 -15.37 1.06
C SER A 545 -2.29 -14.96 0.93
N GLY A 546 -1.71 -14.50 2.04
CA GLY A 546 -0.29 -14.18 2.12
C GLY A 546 0.59 -15.41 2.35
N ASN A 547 1.90 -15.19 2.43
CA ASN A 547 2.97 -16.18 2.36
C ASN A 547 3.43 -16.84 3.68
N GLY A 548 2.70 -16.81 4.80
CA GLY A 548 3.35 -17.10 6.11
C GLY A 548 2.65 -18.00 7.12
N ALA A 549 1.44 -18.49 6.84
CA ALA A 549 0.85 -19.63 7.55
C ALA A 549 0.20 -20.56 6.53
N ALA A 550 0.22 -21.86 6.82
CA ALA A 550 -0.60 -22.84 6.16
C ALA A 550 -2.07 -22.38 6.17
N LEU A 551 -2.65 -22.21 5.00
CA LEU A 551 -4.02 -21.78 4.82
C LEU A 551 -4.96 -22.98 4.91
N HIS A 552 -5.91 -22.95 5.83
CA HIS A 552 -7.06 -23.84 5.84
C HIS A 552 -8.30 -23.07 5.37
N LEU A 553 -8.67 -23.23 4.09
CA LEU A 553 -9.78 -22.53 3.46
C LEU A 553 -10.98 -23.46 3.26
N THR A 554 -12.17 -22.97 3.59
CA THR A 554 -13.46 -23.50 3.14
C THR A 554 -14.28 -22.36 2.55
N ALA A 555 -14.55 -22.37 1.25
CA ALA A 555 -15.17 -21.23 0.54
C ALA A 555 -16.70 -21.37 0.36
N GLY A 556 -17.22 -22.61 0.35
CA GLY A 556 -18.66 -22.86 0.42
C GLY A 556 -19.29 -23.02 -0.96
N SER A 557 -20.31 -22.22 -1.29
CA SER A 557 -20.95 -22.25 -2.61
C SER A 557 -20.81 -20.92 -3.34
N GLY A 558 -20.56 -20.93 -4.65
CA GLY A 558 -20.28 -19.78 -5.48
C GLY A 558 -19.00 -20.01 -6.27
N ASN A 559 -18.72 -19.17 -7.26
CA ASN A 559 -17.52 -19.29 -8.08
C ASN A 559 -16.38 -18.53 -7.39
N ASP A 560 -15.56 -19.26 -6.65
CA ASP A 560 -14.48 -18.74 -5.84
C ASP A 560 -13.16 -18.67 -6.62
N THR A 561 -12.31 -17.72 -6.24
CA THR A 561 -10.99 -17.53 -6.83
C THR A 561 -9.97 -17.33 -5.72
N VAL A 562 -9.06 -18.30 -5.59
CA VAL A 562 -7.84 -18.18 -4.78
C VAL A 562 -6.72 -17.73 -5.70
N VAL A 563 -6.26 -16.49 -5.52
CA VAL A 563 -5.22 -15.89 -6.37
C VAL A 563 -3.85 -16.45 -6.04
N GLN A 564 -3.59 -16.64 -4.75
CA GLN A 564 -2.30 -17.10 -4.24
C GLN A 564 -2.51 -17.82 -2.91
N GLY A 565 -2.02 -19.05 -2.80
CA GLY A 565 -1.87 -19.81 -1.54
C GLY A 565 -0.68 -19.32 -0.70
N SER A 566 -0.30 -20.07 0.31
CA SER A 566 0.84 -19.75 1.17
C SER A 566 2.14 -20.38 0.66
N VAL A 567 3.25 -20.22 1.40
CA VAL A 567 4.52 -20.93 1.08
C VAL A 567 4.65 -22.26 1.83
N LEU A 568 3.61 -22.62 2.57
CA LEU A 568 3.50 -23.80 3.42
C LEU A 568 2.39 -24.69 2.89
N GLN A 569 2.27 -25.89 3.44
CA GLN A 569 1.21 -26.82 3.09
C GLN A 569 -0.18 -26.26 3.42
N ASP A 570 -0.97 -26.01 2.39
CA ASP A 570 -2.33 -25.53 2.47
C ASP A 570 -3.37 -26.67 2.37
N ILE A 571 -4.55 -26.41 2.92
CA ILE A 571 -5.74 -27.25 2.78
C ILE A 571 -6.87 -26.36 2.28
N ILE A 572 -7.27 -26.55 1.03
CA ILE A 572 -8.26 -25.70 0.35
C ILE A 572 -9.46 -26.54 -0.06
N HIS A 573 -10.64 -26.13 0.39
CA HIS A 573 -11.93 -26.69 -0.04
C HIS A 573 -12.79 -25.57 -0.64
N LEU A 574 -13.01 -25.58 -1.96
CA LEU A 574 -13.73 -24.50 -2.64
C LEU A 574 -15.24 -24.74 -2.58
N GLY A 575 -15.70 -25.94 -2.95
CA GLY A 575 -17.02 -26.43 -2.59
C GLY A 575 -17.93 -26.61 -3.78
N ALA A 576 -18.85 -25.68 -4.07
CA ALA A 576 -19.72 -25.80 -5.25
C ALA A 576 -19.73 -24.51 -6.06
N GLY A 577 -19.43 -24.58 -7.35
CA GLY A 577 -19.23 -23.44 -8.23
C GLY A 577 -18.16 -23.77 -9.26
N ASP A 578 -17.99 -22.93 -10.28
CA ASP A 578 -16.83 -23.05 -11.16
C ASP A 578 -15.67 -22.27 -10.50
N ASP A 579 -14.80 -22.98 -9.79
CA ASP A 579 -13.79 -22.40 -8.91
C ASP A 579 -12.40 -22.32 -9.56
N VAL A 580 -11.56 -21.41 -9.05
CA VAL A 580 -10.22 -21.18 -9.58
C VAL A 580 -9.19 -21.07 -8.45
N VAL A 581 -8.17 -21.92 -8.48
CA VAL A 581 -6.92 -21.70 -7.74
C VAL A 581 -5.85 -21.32 -8.74
N MET A 582 -5.55 -20.02 -8.84
CA MET A 582 -4.59 -19.48 -9.81
C MET A 582 -3.16 -19.99 -9.54
N ASN A 583 -2.76 -20.02 -8.27
CA ASN A 583 -1.42 -20.38 -7.83
C ASN A 583 -1.48 -20.83 -6.35
N ALA A 584 -1.32 -22.13 -6.07
CA ALA A 584 -1.21 -22.62 -4.70
C ALA A 584 0.15 -22.27 -4.04
N HIS A 585 1.10 -21.83 -4.88
CA HIS A 585 2.40 -21.27 -4.53
C HIS A 585 3.47 -22.30 -4.18
N ARG A 586 3.70 -22.62 -2.91
CA ARG A 586 4.65 -23.67 -2.51
C ARG A 586 4.02 -24.38 -1.33
N GLY A 587 4.16 -25.68 -1.27
CA GLY A 587 3.63 -26.41 -0.13
C GLY A 587 3.48 -27.88 -0.47
N HIS A 588 2.92 -28.67 0.43
CA HIS A 588 2.45 -29.99 0.03
C HIS A 588 0.94 -29.93 0.05
N ASP A 589 0.38 -29.22 -0.92
CA ASP A 589 -0.96 -28.65 -0.82
C ASP A 589 -2.02 -29.72 -1.08
N ILE A 590 -3.13 -29.61 -0.37
CA ILE A 590 -4.30 -30.49 -0.56
C ILE A 590 -5.46 -29.60 -1.00
N ILE A 591 -5.87 -29.75 -2.26
CA ILE A 591 -6.87 -28.87 -2.87
C ILE A 591 -8.03 -29.70 -3.37
N HIS A 592 -9.24 -29.33 -2.95
CA HIS A 592 -10.50 -29.88 -3.42
C HIS A 592 -11.29 -28.78 -4.13
N GLY A 593 -11.48 -28.92 -5.45
CA GLY A 593 -12.35 -28.06 -6.25
C GLY A 593 -13.79 -28.22 -5.80
N GLY A 594 -14.31 -29.43 -5.91
CA GLY A 594 -15.67 -29.76 -5.48
C GLY A 594 -16.58 -29.90 -6.68
N ALA A 595 -17.78 -29.31 -6.66
CA ALA A 595 -18.76 -29.48 -7.73
C ALA A 595 -18.79 -28.26 -8.64
N GLY A 596 -18.55 -28.46 -9.94
CA GLY A 596 -18.48 -27.41 -10.96
C GLY A 596 -17.27 -27.65 -11.86
N ASN A 597 -16.98 -26.74 -12.78
CA ASN A 597 -15.84 -26.89 -13.68
C ASN A 597 -14.66 -26.08 -13.13
N ASP A 598 -13.79 -26.75 -12.41
CA ASP A 598 -12.75 -26.11 -11.62
C ASP A 598 -11.44 -25.99 -12.39
N TRP A 599 -10.67 -24.95 -12.08
CA TRP A 599 -9.31 -24.77 -12.58
C TRP A 599 -8.33 -24.68 -11.41
N ILE A 600 -7.46 -25.67 -11.27
CA ILE A 600 -6.58 -25.81 -10.09
C ILE A 600 -5.12 -25.93 -10.53
N ASN A 601 -4.25 -25.10 -9.95
CA ASN A 601 -2.81 -25.11 -10.18
C ASN A 601 -2.02 -25.23 -8.86
N GLY A 602 -1.40 -26.41 -8.65
CA GLY A 602 -0.60 -26.76 -7.47
C GLY A 602 0.76 -26.07 -7.40
N GLU A 603 1.33 -25.71 -8.55
CA GLU A 603 2.61 -24.99 -8.69
C GLU A 603 3.86 -25.79 -8.31
N ARG A 604 4.31 -25.78 -7.05
CA ARG A 604 5.62 -26.34 -6.66
C ARG A 604 5.45 -27.19 -5.43
N ASN A 605 6.32 -28.21 -5.37
CA ASN A 605 6.38 -29.24 -4.34
C ASN A 605 5.26 -30.28 -4.57
N ASN A 606 5.22 -31.33 -3.76
CA ASN A 606 4.34 -32.48 -4.02
C ASN A 606 2.92 -32.18 -3.56
N ASP A 607 1.99 -31.97 -4.50
CA ASP A 607 0.62 -31.56 -4.23
C ASP A 607 -0.38 -32.71 -4.45
N THR A 608 -1.56 -32.59 -3.85
CA THR A 608 -2.69 -33.50 -4.06
C THR A 608 -3.92 -32.72 -4.48
N LEU A 609 -4.35 -32.90 -5.72
CA LEU A 609 -5.43 -32.15 -6.34
C LEU A 609 -6.64 -33.06 -6.60
N TYR A 610 -7.81 -32.65 -6.13
CA TYR A 610 -9.09 -33.29 -6.41
C TYR A 610 -9.96 -32.31 -7.19
N GLY A 611 -10.31 -32.66 -8.43
CA GLY A 611 -11.27 -31.88 -9.23
C GLY A 611 -12.66 -31.97 -8.59
N GLY A 612 -13.28 -33.14 -8.68
CA GLY A 612 -14.58 -33.42 -8.11
C GLY A 612 -15.60 -33.65 -9.23
N PRO A 613 -16.90 -33.41 -9.02
CA PRO A 613 -17.88 -33.49 -10.10
C PRO A 613 -17.89 -32.25 -11.00
N GLY A 614 -17.66 -32.42 -12.31
CA GLY A 614 -17.70 -31.38 -13.34
C GLY A 614 -16.52 -31.53 -14.30
N ASP A 615 -16.42 -30.71 -15.34
CA ASP A 615 -15.33 -30.80 -16.32
C ASP A 615 -14.12 -29.98 -15.83
N ASP A 616 -13.21 -30.61 -15.09
CA ASP A 616 -12.14 -29.91 -14.37
C ASP A 616 -10.84 -29.77 -15.18
N THR A 617 -10.00 -28.81 -14.80
CA THR A 617 -8.62 -28.68 -15.27
C THR A 617 -7.66 -28.65 -14.08
N LEU A 618 -6.81 -29.68 -13.97
CA LEU A 618 -5.85 -29.84 -12.89
C LEU A 618 -4.41 -29.74 -13.43
N LEU A 619 -3.61 -28.86 -12.83
CA LEU A 619 -2.19 -28.68 -13.11
C LEU A 619 -1.41 -28.99 -11.83
N GLY A 620 -0.65 -30.10 -11.81
CA GLY A 620 0.22 -30.49 -10.69
C GLY A 620 1.32 -29.46 -10.48
N GLY A 621 2.21 -29.35 -11.47
CA GLY A 621 3.23 -28.31 -11.49
C GLY A 621 4.62 -28.90 -11.47
N ALA A 622 5.40 -28.66 -10.42
CA ALA A 622 6.75 -29.17 -10.29
C ALA A 622 6.88 -30.00 -9.03
N HIS A 623 7.64 -31.10 -9.14
CA HIS A 623 7.77 -32.20 -8.19
C HIS A 623 6.68 -33.27 -8.38
N GLU A 624 6.54 -34.20 -7.42
CA GLU A 624 5.73 -35.40 -7.61
C GLU A 624 4.30 -35.15 -7.12
N ASP A 625 3.36 -35.02 -8.06
CA ASP A 625 1.98 -34.62 -7.76
C ASP A 625 0.99 -35.78 -7.88
N GLU A 626 -0.09 -35.75 -7.10
CA GLU A 626 -1.22 -36.69 -7.20
C GLU A 626 -2.50 -35.97 -7.67
N LEU A 627 -2.98 -36.31 -8.87
CA LEU A 627 -4.14 -35.68 -9.50
C LEU A 627 -5.31 -36.67 -9.55
N HIS A 628 -6.40 -36.34 -8.88
CA HIS A 628 -7.63 -37.12 -8.82
C HIS A 628 -8.68 -36.56 -9.78
N ALA A 629 -8.91 -37.28 -10.88
CA ALA A 629 -9.93 -36.97 -11.87
C ALA A 629 -11.22 -37.72 -11.55
N ASP A 630 -12.13 -37.03 -10.87
CA ASP A 630 -13.45 -37.53 -10.45
C ASP A 630 -14.47 -37.38 -11.61
N ALA A 631 -15.73 -37.13 -11.31
CA ALA A 631 -16.81 -37.28 -12.29
C ALA A 631 -16.91 -36.10 -13.25
N GLY A 632 -16.43 -36.27 -14.49
CA GLY A 632 -16.63 -35.32 -15.58
C GLY A 632 -15.60 -35.53 -16.66
N SER A 633 -15.47 -34.61 -17.60
CA SER A 633 -14.47 -34.69 -18.67
C SER A 633 -13.25 -33.82 -18.35
N ASP A 634 -12.32 -34.35 -17.58
CA ASP A 634 -11.24 -33.56 -16.98
C ASP A 634 -10.00 -33.48 -17.89
N ILE A 635 -9.22 -32.43 -17.66
CA ILE A 635 -7.93 -32.17 -18.31
C ILE A 635 -6.84 -32.12 -17.24
N LEU A 636 -5.85 -32.99 -17.35
CA LEU A 636 -4.81 -33.19 -16.36
C LEU A 636 -3.43 -32.88 -16.96
N TYR A 637 -2.66 -32.07 -16.25
CA TYR A 637 -1.24 -31.81 -16.51
C TYR A 637 -0.48 -32.20 -15.25
N GLY A 638 0.39 -33.22 -15.34
CA GLY A 638 1.27 -33.59 -14.21
C GLY A 638 2.34 -32.51 -14.00
N GLY A 639 2.96 -32.09 -15.10
CA GLY A 639 4.06 -31.15 -15.09
C GLY A 639 5.41 -31.86 -14.98
N ALA A 640 6.28 -31.36 -14.11
CA ALA A 640 7.66 -31.82 -14.00
C ALA A 640 7.86 -32.66 -12.74
N GLY A 641 7.90 -33.97 -12.87
CA GLY A 641 8.14 -34.88 -11.75
C GLY A 641 7.62 -36.25 -12.08
N ALA A 642 7.59 -37.15 -11.09
CA ALA A 642 6.97 -38.46 -11.28
C ALA A 642 5.53 -38.37 -10.76
N ASP A 643 4.60 -38.09 -11.65
CA ASP A 643 3.24 -37.72 -11.27
C ASP A 643 2.29 -38.91 -11.28
N ARG A 644 1.23 -38.83 -10.47
CA ARG A 644 0.24 -39.90 -10.32
C ARG A 644 -1.16 -39.40 -10.67
N PHE A 645 -1.66 -39.87 -11.81
CA PHE A 645 -3.04 -39.64 -12.26
C PHE A 645 -3.96 -40.75 -11.73
N VAL A 646 -4.83 -40.43 -10.78
CA VAL A 646 -5.83 -41.35 -10.22
C VAL A 646 -7.16 -41.15 -10.92
N ILE A 647 -7.57 -42.13 -11.73
CA ILE A 647 -8.75 -42.01 -12.59
C ILE A 647 -9.90 -42.84 -12.02
N TYR A 648 -11.01 -42.19 -11.70
CA TYR A 648 -12.23 -42.84 -11.21
C TYR A 648 -13.07 -43.38 -12.39
N ARG A 649 -14.19 -44.03 -12.07
CA ARG A 649 -15.17 -44.50 -13.07
C ARG A 649 -16.25 -43.47 -13.24
N THR A 650 -16.34 -42.89 -14.42
CA THR A 650 -17.11 -41.68 -14.67
C THR A 650 -17.97 -41.79 -15.93
N GLU A 651 -17.65 -42.75 -16.82
CA GLU A 651 -18.20 -42.86 -18.18
C GLU A 651 -17.93 -41.63 -19.07
N CYS A 652 -17.15 -40.68 -18.56
CA CYS A 652 -16.73 -39.47 -19.23
C CYS A 652 -15.29 -39.61 -19.74
N LEU A 653 -14.88 -38.67 -20.61
CA LEU A 653 -13.56 -38.70 -21.21
C LEU A 653 -12.57 -37.94 -20.33
N GLN A 654 -11.52 -38.63 -19.88
CA GLN A 654 -10.39 -38.00 -19.21
C GLN A 654 -9.24 -37.72 -20.17
N GLN A 655 -8.54 -36.60 -20.00
CA GLN A 655 -7.42 -36.21 -20.85
C GLN A 655 -6.16 -35.96 -20.02
N ILE A 656 -5.09 -36.68 -20.32
CA ILE A 656 -3.75 -36.43 -19.75
C ILE A 656 -2.90 -35.78 -20.83
N MET A 657 -2.36 -34.60 -20.55
CA MET A 657 -1.82 -33.72 -21.59
C MET A 657 -0.31 -33.86 -21.80
N ASP A 658 0.42 -34.35 -20.81
CA ASP A 658 1.89 -34.34 -20.74
C ASP A 658 2.51 -35.64 -20.19
N LEU A 659 1.81 -36.78 -20.30
CA LEU A 659 2.27 -38.08 -19.77
C LEU A 659 3.69 -38.50 -20.23
N GLU A 660 4.60 -38.65 -19.27
CA GLU A 660 5.96 -39.14 -19.42
C GLU A 660 6.17 -40.56 -18.84
N GLU A 661 7.32 -41.19 -19.12
CA GLU A 661 7.63 -42.56 -18.63
C GLU A 661 7.78 -42.66 -17.11
N ILE A 662 8.05 -41.53 -16.46
CA ILE A 662 8.21 -41.44 -15.00
C ILE A 662 6.86 -41.41 -14.28
N ASP A 663 5.77 -41.12 -15.00
CA ASP A 663 4.44 -40.98 -14.43
C ASP A 663 3.72 -42.32 -14.21
N THR A 664 2.65 -42.26 -13.43
CA THR A 664 1.75 -43.37 -13.14
C THR A 664 0.30 -43.01 -13.45
N ILE A 665 -0.38 -43.89 -14.18
CA ILE A 665 -1.85 -43.86 -14.33
C ILE A 665 -2.43 -44.95 -13.43
N ASP A 666 -3.08 -44.57 -12.34
CA ASP A 666 -3.73 -45.49 -11.40
C ASP A 666 -5.17 -45.78 -11.80
N LEU A 667 -5.41 -46.99 -12.31
CA LEU A 667 -6.72 -47.51 -12.71
C LEU A 667 -7.28 -48.53 -11.70
N SER A 668 -6.78 -48.55 -10.46
CA SER A 668 -7.27 -49.46 -9.41
C SER A 668 -8.77 -49.32 -9.14
N ARG A 669 -9.34 -48.14 -9.43
CA ARG A 669 -10.78 -47.83 -9.30
C ARG A 669 -11.65 -48.38 -10.43
N TRP A 670 -11.05 -48.93 -11.49
CA TRP A 670 -11.80 -49.47 -12.63
C TRP A 670 -12.28 -50.92 -12.44
N ALA A 671 -11.86 -51.62 -11.38
CA ALA A 671 -12.34 -52.98 -11.12
C ALA A 671 -13.88 -53.04 -11.02
N PRO A 672 -14.56 -54.02 -11.67
CA PRO A 672 -13.99 -55.20 -12.34
C PRO A 672 -13.83 -55.07 -13.88
N LEU A 673 -13.78 -53.86 -14.46
CA LEU A 673 -13.83 -53.60 -15.93
C LEU A 673 -12.57 -54.04 -16.72
N GLN A 674 -11.76 -54.94 -16.18
CA GLN A 674 -10.50 -55.36 -16.76
C GLN A 674 -10.69 -56.52 -17.76
N PRO A 675 -9.79 -56.68 -18.75
CA PRO A 675 -8.58 -55.88 -19.01
C PRO A 675 -8.84 -54.56 -19.73
N VAL A 676 -7.94 -53.60 -19.60
CA VAL A 676 -7.96 -52.33 -20.35
C VAL A 676 -7.33 -52.51 -21.72
N THR A 677 -7.88 -51.82 -22.73
CA THR A 677 -7.30 -51.75 -24.08
C THR A 677 -6.51 -50.46 -24.23
N VAL A 678 -5.27 -50.54 -24.75
CA VAL A 678 -4.41 -49.37 -25.03
C VAL A 678 -4.14 -49.31 -26.53
N ARG A 679 -4.55 -48.23 -27.19
CA ARG A 679 -4.49 -48.04 -28.65
C ARG A 679 -3.82 -46.73 -29.03
N GLN A 680 -2.83 -46.78 -29.92
CA GLN A 680 -2.26 -45.57 -30.53
C GLN A 680 -3.28 -44.92 -31.47
N LEU A 681 -3.47 -43.60 -31.35
CA LEU A 681 -4.35 -42.75 -32.14
C LEU A 681 -3.59 -41.55 -32.71
N GLY A 682 -2.91 -41.75 -33.84
CA GLY A 682 -2.05 -40.70 -34.40
C GLY A 682 -0.94 -40.35 -33.39
N ALA A 683 -0.88 -39.09 -32.97
CA ALA A 683 0.07 -38.61 -31.95
C ALA A 683 -0.37 -38.91 -30.50
N ASP A 684 -1.63 -39.33 -30.29
CA ASP A 684 -2.20 -39.56 -28.96
C ASP A 684 -2.37 -41.06 -28.67
N VAL A 685 -2.71 -41.40 -27.44
CA VAL A 685 -3.04 -42.77 -27.00
C VAL A 685 -4.42 -42.79 -26.36
N GLU A 686 -5.23 -43.78 -26.72
CA GLU A 686 -6.52 -44.05 -26.09
C GLU A 686 -6.43 -45.28 -25.19
N ILE A 687 -6.89 -45.15 -23.95
CA ILE A 687 -7.07 -46.24 -22.99
C ILE A 687 -8.57 -46.41 -22.72
N THR A 688 -9.10 -47.62 -22.88
CA THR A 688 -10.55 -47.89 -22.71
C THR A 688 -10.83 -49.15 -21.91
N ALA A 689 -11.92 -49.13 -21.14
CA ALA A 689 -12.54 -50.30 -20.52
C ALA A 689 -14.04 -50.09 -20.35
N GLY A 690 -14.87 -50.88 -21.04
CA GLY A 690 -16.32 -50.65 -21.04
C GLY A 690 -16.66 -49.28 -21.63
N LEU A 691 -17.27 -48.40 -20.82
CA LEU A 691 -17.57 -47.01 -21.19
C LEU A 691 -16.49 -46.02 -20.73
N GLU A 692 -15.50 -46.45 -19.95
CA GLU A 692 -14.43 -45.58 -19.46
C GLU A 692 -13.39 -45.31 -20.55
N ARG A 693 -12.92 -44.06 -20.63
CA ARG A 693 -12.05 -43.58 -21.72
C ARG A 693 -11.05 -42.55 -21.22
N ILE A 694 -9.77 -42.76 -21.53
CA ILE A 694 -8.69 -41.78 -21.30
C ILE A 694 -8.01 -41.50 -22.63
N ILE A 695 -7.71 -40.24 -22.92
CA ILE A 695 -6.83 -39.82 -24.02
C ILE A 695 -5.57 -39.21 -23.43
N CYS A 696 -4.44 -39.88 -23.62
CA CYS A 696 -3.12 -39.32 -23.31
C CYS A 696 -2.59 -38.62 -24.56
N ARG A 697 -2.41 -37.30 -24.51
CA ARG A 697 -1.97 -36.50 -25.65
C ARG A 697 -0.47 -36.62 -25.89
N SER A 698 -0.08 -36.57 -27.16
CA SER A 698 1.33 -36.46 -27.58
C SER A 698 2.29 -37.50 -26.99
N THR A 699 1.81 -38.71 -26.69
CA THR A 699 2.59 -39.80 -26.10
C THR A 699 2.50 -41.09 -26.93
N THR A 700 3.24 -42.13 -26.53
CA THR A 700 3.23 -43.42 -27.23
C THR A 700 2.53 -44.49 -26.42
N ALA A 701 1.93 -45.47 -27.10
CA ALA A 701 1.28 -46.60 -26.45
C ALA A 701 2.24 -47.44 -25.59
N ALA A 702 3.56 -47.38 -25.86
CA ALA A 702 4.57 -48.03 -25.02
C ALA A 702 4.71 -47.32 -23.67
N ILE A 703 4.82 -45.98 -23.69
CA ILE A 703 4.88 -45.13 -22.49
C ILE A 703 3.60 -45.33 -21.67
N ALA A 704 2.42 -45.14 -22.27
CA ALA A 704 1.15 -45.30 -21.57
C ALA A 704 0.99 -46.68 -20.90
N LYS A 705 1.41 -47.77 -21.57
CA LYS A 705 1.39 -49.13 -20.96
C LYS A 705 2.34 -49.25 -19.77
N ALA A 706 3.48 -48.57 -19.81
CA ALA A 706 4.46 -48.58 -18.71
C ALA A 706 3.96 -47.79 -17.49
N CYS A 707 3.12 -46.76 -17.69
CA CYS A 707 2.54 -45.94 -16.64
C CYS A 707 1.33 -46.59 -15.95
N ILE A 708 0.58 -47.49 -16.61
CA ILE A 708 -0.64 -48.09 -16.04
C ILE A 708 -0.33 -48.96 -14.80
N ARG A 709 -1.05 -48.69 -13.71
CA ARG A 709 -1.09 -49.50 -12.47
C ARG A 709 -2.53 -49.83 -12.12
N GLY A 710 -2.73 -50.85 -11.29
CA GLY A 710 -4.06 -51.25 -10.82
C GLY A 710 -4.96 -51.96 -11.84
N ALA A 711 -4.53 -52.10 -13.11
CA ALA A 711 -5.27 -52.83 -14.14
C ALA A 711 -4.42 -53.77 -15.02
N THR A 712 -5.04 -54.86 -15.47
CA THR A 712 -4.47 -55.76 -16.48
C THR A 712 -4.70 -55.21 -17.89
N ILE A 713 -3.71 -55.35 -18.78
CA ILE A 713 -3.75 -54.85 -20.17
C ILE A 713 -4.04 -56.03 -21.10
N ALA A 714 -4.94 -55.83 -22.06
CA ALA A 714 -5.41 -56.84 -23.02
C ALA A 714 -4.38 -57.20 -24.10
#